data_AF-A0A7V8XVN6-F1
#
_entry.id   AF-A0A7V8XVN6-F1
#
_cell.length_a   1.000
_cell.length_b   1.000
_cell.length_c   1.000
_cell.angle_alpha   90.00
_cell.angle_beta   90.00
_cell.angle_gamma   90.00
#
_symmetry.space_group_name_H-M   'P 1'
#
loop_
_entity.id
_entity.type
_entity.pdbx_description
1 polymer ?
#
loop_
_entity_poly.entity_id
_entity_poly.type
_entity_poly.pdbx_seq_one_letter_code
_entity_poly.pdbx_strand_id
1 'polypeptide(L)'
;MMHRKWMVASGLLAALAVGGGNSSAAKTRGDRQGGPDRGGAWVQMSRPELVAVSTKVLNYPDIPFRAREEIIRVRALEMDWDIGAMVYEPEDASRIPRGADGNKIGLFLLHGGSGDHRSMDKFARFLTAKFGYKIVNMSYPGRLNLLSQTRDWPGDTINRDKTVRTPVWHREKAITPDQYKVVEDREEARRRRWGTLILACAQEGTEFYDRMAGWPVAFEEGGKELLRRHLPAPEFSIYAHGHSTGGPFTMIFSQRVPNLAGIIGMESSPFGAMYGELLRKFQDLEEPWEIGFNCLRIRTWRDTARYAGYEAIQEEGVKALERLPMLMEEILESWSRSTTTAQFKAENIIHFDSPAGLTAAAQATAKRLNLPPAEASALVTRYLGYRRELSGSGVKPVPPVLSLIAKNSRDHTEQGYRQVYLPFYASMKPAPKVRIVQVDAGTHGYSSPESGLPMGIAPVGAFLWHQAITGGFFKAPSTQAPAQVPAGGSPREPFAPFRVIGNIHYVGSSNAGSFLVTTPDGHILIDSGYPQTESWVRASIERLGFRLTDIKVILNTHAHADHVGGHAQFKEWTGARVLTSEADKPVIADGGRSDFRSDGRQLWKPLVADGTIRDGETIRLGNVTLVAHLTPGHTRGNTTWTMAIDEGGRKHNVVFVGSMGLNRDVALVGNTKYPGIADDYTRSFAVLKNLPSDVFFAFHADHYGLVEKKRRLDEKASPNPFIDPDGLPAYIQKSERAFMDQLTKERAGGRSDLETGGPVPRVK
;
A
#
# COMPACT_ATOMS: atom_id res chain seq x y z
N MET A 1 54.05 -42.46 -1.62
CA MET A 1 54.77 -42.56 -2.91
C MET A 1 53.77 -43.00 -3.95
N MET A 2 53.36 -42.07 -4.82
CA MET A 2 53.75 -42.08 -6.25
C MET A 2 52.82 -43.01 -7.05
N HIS A 3 52.32 -42.68 -8.23
CA HIS A 3 52.19 -41.48 -9.06
C HIS A 3 51.63 -42.03 -10.39
N ARG A 4 50.90 -41.19 -11.14
CA ARG A 4 50.63 -41.30 -12.58
C ARG A 4 49.65 -42.38 -13.04
N LYS A 5 48.55 -41.90 -13.62
CA LYS A 5 48.28 -42.03 -15.07
C LYS A 5 47.11 -41.12 -15.41
N TRP A 6 47.36 -40.02 -16.13
CA TRP A 6 46.47 -39.43 -17.13
C TRP A 6 47.30 -38.48 -18.00
N MET A 7 47.53 -38.87 -19.26
CA MET A 7 47.99 -38.05 -20.37
C MET A 7 47.56 -38.77 -21.65
N VAL A 8 46.72 -38.11 -22.48
CA VAL A 8 46.45 -38.19 -23.94
C VAL A 8 45.11 -37.43 -24.10
N ALA A 9 44.88 -36.40 -24.93
CA ALA A 9 45.69 -35.70 -25.92
C ALA A 9 45.16 -34.25 -26.06
N SER A 10 46.08 -33.35 -26.39
CA SER A 10 45.87 -31.97 -26.80
C SER A 10 45.52 -31.86 -28.29
N GLY A 11 44.78 -30.83 -28.68
CA GLY A 11 44.64 -30.42 -30.08
C GLY A 11 43.83 -29.14 -30.27
N LEU A 12 44.51 -28.07 -30.70
CA LEU A 12 44.03 -26.78 -31.23
C LEU A 12 43.57 -25.67 -30.27
N LEU A 13 44.53 -24.79 -29.96
CA LEU A 13 44.29 -23.35 -29.76
C LEU A 13 45.61 -22.60 -30.01
N ALA A 14 45.70 -21.89 -31.14
CA ALA A 14 46.49 -20.66 -31.32
C ALA A 14 46.35 -20.13 -32.75
N ALA A 15 45.72 -18.96 -32.90
CA ALA A 15 46.17 -17.87 -33.77
C ALA A 15 45.22 -16.67 -33.62
N LEU A 16 45.65 -15.67 -32.85
CA LEU A 16 45.95 -14.32 -33.34
C LEU A 16 45.97 -13.32 -32.17
N ALA A 17 47.20 -12.99 -31.77
CA ALA A 17 47.53 -11.75 -31.09
C ALA A 17 47.94 -10.71 -32.16
N VAL A 18 47.71 -9.42 -31.89
CA VAL A 18 48.71 -8.32 -31.91
C VAL A 18 47.94 -6.99 -31.87
N GLY A 19 48.35 -6.12 -30.94
CA GLY A 19 47.92 -4.73 -30.83
C GLY A 19 48.25 -4.14 -29.47
N GLY A 20 49.54 -3.87 -29.23
CA GLY A 20 50.04 -3.31 -27.97
C GLY A 20 49.77 -1.80 -27.79
N GLY A 21 49.88 -1.35 -26.55
CA GLY A 21 49.90 0.07 -26.19
C GLY A 21 50.02 0.29 -24.68
N ASN A 22 51.23 0.62 -24.22
CA ASN A 22 51.57 1.10 -22.86
C ASN A 22 50.67 2.25 -22.39
N SER A 23 50.32 2.30 -21.09
CA SER A 23 50.79 3.36 -20.18
C SER A 23 50.20 3.28 -18.77
N SER A 24 50.98 3.84 -17.87
CA SER A 24 50.93 3.89 -16.43
C SER A 24 49.79 4.72 -15.78
N ALA A 25 49.55 4.41 -14.51
CA ALA A 25 49.27 5.34 -13.41
C ALA A 25 47.94 6.15 -13.41
N ALA A 26 47.13 5.84 -12.39
CA ALA A 26 46.37 6.73 -11.53
C ALA A 26 45.97 8.13 -12.06
N LYS A 27 44.66 8.35 -12.23
CA LYS A 27 43.95 9.51 -11.66
C LYS A 27 42.44 9.30 -11.65
N THR A 28 41.89 9.65 -10.49
CA THR A 28 40.51 9.88 -10.09
C THR A 28 39.61 10.55 -11.15
N ARG A 29 38.42 9.98 -11.37
CA ARG A 29 37.12 10.56 -11.77
C ARG A 29 36.20 9.35 -12.01
N GLY A 30 35.16 9.08 -11.22
CA GLY A 30 34.01 9.96 -11.03
C GLY A 30 32.89 9.48 -11.94
N ASP A 31 32.36 8.27 -11.71
CA ASP A 31 31.15 7.77 -12.39
C ASP A 31 30.11 7.38 -11.34
N ARG A 32 29.35 8.39 -10.92
CA ARG A 32 27.98 8.21 -10.42
C ARG A 32 27.08 8.15 -11.65
N GLN A 33 26.82 6.96 -12.18
CA GLN A 33 25.62 6.76 -13.00
C GLN A 33 24.41 6.64 -12.08
N GLY A 34 23.91 7.80 -11.64
CA GLY A 34 22.57 7.94 -11.11
C GLY A 34 21.58 7.95 -12.26
N GLY A 35 20.91 6.81 -12.50
CA GLY A 35 19.69 6.76 -13.29
C GLY A 35 18.54 7.48 -12.57
N PRO A 36 17.52 7.96 -13.30
CA PRO A 36 16.51 8.85 -12.77
C PRO A 36 15.67 8.16 -11.69
N ASP A 37 15.73 8.72 -10.50
CA ASP A 37 14.95 8.36 -9.33
C ASP A 37 13.45 8.50 -9.66
N ARG A 38 12.76 7.36 -9.82
CA ARG A 38 11.32 7.26 -10.11
C ARG A 38 10.62 6.60 -8.93
N GLY A 39 9.88 7.41 -8.16
CA GLY A 39 8.79 6.99 -7.28
C GLY A 39 9.18 6.80 -5.80
N GLY A 40 8.55 7.56 -4.90
CA GLY A 40 8.74 7.51 -3.44
C GLY A 40 8.32 6.20 -2.73
N ALA A 41 8.36 5.07 -3.42
CA ALA A 41 8.03 3.73 -2.92
C ALA A 41 9.27 2.91 -2.53
N TRP A 42 10.50 3.31 -2.88
CA TRP A 42 11.72 2.55 -2.60
C TRP A 42 12.69 3.35 -1.73
N VAL A 43 13.18 2.75 -0.65
CA VAL A 43 14.13 3.37 0.29
C VAL A 43 15.31 2.43 0.49
N GLN A 44 16.53 2.96 0.53
CA GLN A 44 17.76 2.22 0.86
C GLN A 44 18.24 2.59 2.26
N MET A 45 18.78 1.63 3.01
CA MET A 45 19.44 1.88 4.30
C MET A 45 20.83 1.25 4.31
N SER A 46 21.82 2.07 4.66
CA SER A 46 23.22 1.68 4.76
C SER A 46 23.52 0.92 6.05
N ARG A 47 24.54 0.04 6.03
CA ARG A 47 24.93 -0.74 7.21
C ARG A 47 25.14 0.10 8.49
N PRO A 48 25.82 1.26 8.47
CA PRO A 48 25.97 2.09 9.67
C PRO A 48 24.65 2.55 10.27
N GLU A 49 23.67 2.91 9.43
CA GLU A 49 22.32 3.29 9.88
C GLU A 49 21.61 2.09 10.54
N LEU A 50 21.74 0.89 9.95
CA LEU A 50 21.17 -0.34 10.51
C LEU A 50 21.74 -0.64 11.89
N VAL A 51 23.06 -0.55 12.07
CA VAL A 51 23.74 -0.78 13.36
C VAL A 51 23.28 0.24 14.40
N ALA A 52 23.17 1.53 14.03
CA ALA A 52 22.70 2.57 14.92
C ALA A 52 21.24 2.34 15.37
N VAL A 53 20.34 2.02 14.43
CA VAL A 53 18.93 1.70 14.74
C VAL A 53 18.83 0.44 15.60
N SER A 54 19.54 -0.62 15.25
CA SER A 54 19.52 -1.89 15.99
C SER A 54 20.00 -1.70 17.43
N THR A 55 21.11 -1.00 17.62
CA THR A 55 21.65 -0.65 18.95
C THR A 55 20.63 0.14 19.77
N LYS A 56 20.00 1.15 19.16
CA LYS A 56 18.97 1.96 19.81
C LYS A 56 17.79 1.12 20.31
N VAL A 57 17.26 0.23 19.46
CA VAL A 57 16.08 -0.58 19.79
C VAL A 57 16.41 -1.64 20.84
N LEU A 58 17.58 -2.27 20.75
CA LEU A 58 18.02 -3.26 21.73
C LEU A 58 18.15 -2.65 23.14
N ASN A 59 18.49 -1.36 23.22
CA ASN A 59 18.58 -0.59 24.46
C ASN A 59 17.24 -0.06 24.99
N TYR A 60 16.10 -0.31 24.32
CA TYR A 60 14.80 0.01 24.91
C TYR A 60 14.56 -0.81 26.19
N PRO A 61 13.97 -0.21 27.23
CA PRO A 61 13.65 -0.94 28.45
C PRO A 61 12.62 -2.04 28.16
N ASP A 62 12.78 -3.19 28.79
CA ASP A 62 11.83 -4.29 28.64
C ASP A 62 10.53 -4.02 29.38
N ILE A 63 9.42 -4.37 28.73
CA ILE A 63 8.08 -4.36 29.28
C ILE A 63 7.77 -5.80 29.73
N PRO A 64 7.41 -6.03 31.02
CA PRO A 64 6.95 -7.33 31.48
C PRO A 64 5.75 -7.82 30.67
N PHE A 65 5.77 -9.08 30.26
CA PHE A 65 4.73 -9.67 29.42
C PHE A 65 4.49 -11.14 29.76
N ARG A 66 3.32 -11.65 29.35
CA ARG A 66 2.97 -13.08 29.42
C ARG A 66 2.92 -13.66 28.03
N ALA A 67 3.34 -14.92 27.92
CA ALA A 67 3.16 -15.73 26.74
C ALA A 67 2.34 -16.96 27.14
N ARG A 68 1.25 -17.23 26.43
CA ARG A 68 0.37 -18.36 26.73
C ARG A 68 -0.06 -19.08 25.47
N GLU A 69 -0.30 -20.36 25.63
CA GLU A 69 -0.85 -21.22 24.62
C GLU A 69 -2.34 -20.94 24.40
N GLU A 70 -2.76 -20.97 23.14
CA GLU A 70 -4.14 -20.97 22.73
C GLU A 70 -4.37 -22.13 21.76
N ILE A 71 -5.34 -22.99 22.08
CA ILE A 71 -5.82 -24.01 21.16
C ILE A 71 -7.32 -23.89 21.08
N ILE A 72 -7.82 -23.63 19.87
CA ILE A 72 -9.24 -23.52 19.60
C ILE A 72 -9.69 -24.66 18.71
N ARG A 73 -10.95 -25.08 18.89
CA ARG A 73 -11.63 -25.98 17.98
C ARG A 73 -12.60 -25.17 17.12
N VAL A 74 -12.47 -25.30 15.80
CA VAL A 74 -13.37 -24.69 14.83
C VAL A 74 -14.03 -25.78 13.98
N ARG A 75 -15.30 -25.59 13.63
CA ARG A 75 -16.03 -26.47 12.72
C ARG A 75 -16.03 -25.84 11.33
N ALA A 76 -15.47 -26.55 10.35
CA ALA A 76 -15.40 -26.11 8.97
C ALA A 76 -15.57 -27.30 8.04
N LEU A 77 -16.43 -27.15 7.02
CA LEU A 77 -16.74 -28.20 6.05
C LEU A 77 -17.20 -29.50 6.74
N GLU A 78 -18.04 -29.38 7.77
CA GLU A 78 -18.55 -30.49 8.60
C GLU A 78 -17.50 -31.29 9.38
N MET A 79 -16.25 -30.81 9.42
CA MET A 79 -15.17 -31.39 10.22
C MET A 79 -14.76 -30.46 11.35
N ASP A 80 -14.32 -31.03 12.48
CA ASP A 80 -13.75 -30.29 13.59
C ASP A 80 -12.23 -30.20 13.45
N TRP A 81 -11.66 -29.02 13.65
CA TRP A 81 -10.25 -28.71 13.46
C TRP A 81 -9.68 -28.06 14.70
N ASP A 82 -8.53 -28.54 15.16
CA ASP A 82 -7.76 -27.95 16.24
C ASP A 82 -6.72 -26.99 15.65
N ILE A 83 -6.77 -25.73 16.08
CA ILE A 83 -5.91 -24.65 15.61
C ILE A 83 -5.09 -24.14 16.79
N GLY A 84 -3.77 -24.15 16.63
CA GLY A 84 -2.83 -23.76 17.68
C GLY A 84 -2.22 -22.38 17.43
N ALA A 85 -2.12 -21.59 18.48
CA ALA A 85 -1.43 -20.30 18.48
C ALA A 85 -0.76 -20.02 19.83
N MET A 86 0.18 -19.09 19.79
CA MET A 86 0.73 -18.43 20.97
C MET A 86 0.24 -17.00 21.04
N VAL A 87 -0.17 -16.57 22.24
CA VAL A 87 -0.56 -15.19 22.51
C VAL A 87 0.45 -14.56 23.45
N TYR A 88 0.96 -13.40 23.06
CA TYR A 88 1.90 -12.60 23.83
C TYR A 88 1.24 -11.26 24.14
N GLU A 89 1.27 -10.84 25.40
CA GLU A 89 0.71 -9.55 25.80
C GLU A 89 1.42 -8.98 27.01
N PRO A 90 1.61 -7.64 27.11
CA PRO A 90 2.10 -7.00 28.32
C PRO A 90 1.26 -7.38 29.55
N GLU A 91 1.90 -7.50 30.71
CA GLU A 91 1.17 -7.77 31.96
C GLU A 91 0.21 -6.62 32.32
N ASP A 92 0.65 -5.40 32.06
CA ASP A 92 -0.18 -4.20 32.13
C ASP A 92 -0.67 -3.85 30.72
N ALA A 93 -1.96 -4.09 30.47
CA ALA A 93 -2.59 -3.83 29.18
C ALA A 93 -2.56 -2.34 28.76
N SER A 94 -2.32 -1.40 29.68
CA SER A 94 -2.14 0.02 29.37
C SER A 94 -0.83 0.28 28.60
N ARG A 95 0.13 -0.65 28.69
CA ARG A 95 1.41 -0.60 27.97
C ARG A 95 1.31 -1.01 26.52
N ILE A 96 0.15 -1.49 26.06
CA ILE A 96 -0.08 -1.77 24.64
C ILE A 96 -0.17 -0.43 23.91
N PRO A 97 0.76 -0.15 22.96
CA PRO A 97 0.77 1.12 22.26
C PRO A 97 -0.46 1.25 21.35
N ARG A 98 -0.80 2.49 21.02
CA ARG A 98 -1.87 2.81 20.07
C ARG A 98 -1.29 3.23 18.72
N GLY A 99 -1.94 2.80 17.65
CA GLY A 99 -1.62 3.23 16.30
C GLY A 99 -2.08 4.66 16.05
N ALA A 100 -1.73 5.22 14.90
CA ALA A 100 -2.18 6.56 14.52
C ALA A 100 -3.72 6.69 14.47
N ASP A 101 -4.43 5.59 14.28
CA ASP A 101 -5.90 5.50 14.27
C ASP A 101 -6.53 5.48 15.67
N GLY A 102 -5.71 5.53 16.73
CA GLY A 102 -6.15 5.51 18.11
C GLY A 102 -6.46 4.11 18.65
N ASN A 103 -6.47 3.06 17.84
CA ASN A 103 -6.69 1.69 18.30
C ASN A 103 -5.42 1.08 18.90
N LYS A 104 -5.56 0.07 19.75
CA LYS A 104 -4.41 -0.71 20.25
C LYS A 104 -3.74 -1.45 19.10
N ILE A 105 -2.42 -1.54 19.13
CA ILE A 105 -1.66 -2.24 18.09
C ILE A 105 -1.64 -3.74 18.39
N GLY A 106 -2.24 -4.51 17.49
CA GLY A 106 -2.19 -5.97 17.47
C GLY A 106 -1.32 -6.47 16.32
N LEU A 107 -0.47 -7.46 16.56
CA LEU A 107 0.27 -8.14 15.49
C LEU A 107 -0.24 -9.56 15.27
N PHE A 108 -0.38 -9.94 14.01
CA PHE A 108 -0.61 -11.31 13.61
C PHE A 108 0.63 -11.85 12.90
N LEU A 109 1.25 -12.88 13.47
CA LEU A 109 2.48 -13.46 12.94
C LEU A 109 2.21 -14.86 12.37
N LEU A 110 2.75 -15.10 11.19
CA LEU A 110 2.83 -16.42 10.56
C LEU A 110 4.28 -16.77 10.25
N HIS A 111 4.63 -18.00 10.59
CA HIS A 111 5.92 -18.59 10.29
C HIS A 111 6.06 -18.95 8.80
N GLY A 112 7.31 -19.17 8.38
CA GLY A 112 7.61 -19.74 7.06
C GLY A 112 7.10 -21.17 6.92
N GLY A 113 6.99 -21.63 5.68
CA GLY A 113 6.18 -22.81 5.33
C GLY A 113 6.59 -24.10 6.03
N SER A 114 7.84 -24.22 6.44
CA SER A 114 8.37 -25.41 7.11
C SER A 114 8.51 -25.30 8.62
N GLY A 115 8.11 -24.18 9.20
CA GLY A 115 8.17 -23.95 10.64
C GLY A 115 6.82 -24.18 11.32
N ASP A 116 6.81 -23.93 12.61
CA ASP A 116 5.62 -23.65 13.39
C ASP A 116 5.82 -22.31 14.13
N HIS A 117 4.90 -21.94 15.01
CA HIS A 117 4.98 -20.70 15.78
C HIS A 117 6.37 -20.44 16.43
N ARG A 118 7.16 -21.48 16.76
CA ARG A 118 8.48 -21.35 17.41
C ARG A 118 9.48 -20.59 16.55
N SER A 119 9.38 -20.68 15.22
CA SER A 119 10.29 -19.90 14.36
C SER A 119 10.09 -18.40 14.50
N MET A 120 8.92 -17.99 15.01
CA MET A 120 8.56 -16.59 15.25
C MET A 120 8.61 -16.24 16.76
N ASP A 121 8.73 -17.21 17.67
CA ASP A 121 8.64 -16.98 19.13
C ASP A 121 9.68 -15.98 19.64
N LYS A 122 10.95 -16.13 19.24
CA LYS A 122 12.02 -15.19 19.62
C LYS A 122 11.67 -13.76 19.21
N PHE A 123 11.11 -13.59 18.01
CA PHE A 123 10.76 -12.28 17.49
C PHE A 123 9.47 -11.73 18.12
N ALA A 124 8.47 -12.58 18.37
CA ALA A 124 7.24 -12.20 19.07
C ALA A 124 7.54 -11.71 20.50
N ARG A 125 8.40 -12.42 21.24
CA ARG A 125 8.87 -12.00 22.56
C ARG A 125 9.60 -10.67 22.50
N PHE A 126 10.51 -10.51 21.55
CA PHE A 126 11.24 -9.25 21.34
C PHE A 126 10.28 -8.07 21.07
N LEU A 127 9.33 -8.25 20.16
CA LEU A 127 8.34 -7.23 19.81
C LEU A 127 7.45 -6.87 21.01
N THR A 128 7.04 -7.86 21.79
CA THR A 128 6.21 -7.65 22.99
C THR A 128 7.02 -6.93 24.08
N ALA A 129 8.25 -7.37 24.35
CA ALA A 129 9.11 -6.79 25.39
C ALA A 129 9.56 -5.36 25.04
N LYS A 130 9.96 -5.09 23.79
CA LYS A 130 10.51 -3.79 23.40
C LYS A 130 9.47 -2.76 22.97
N PHE A 131 8.34 -3.20 22.43
CA PHE A 131 7.31 -2.30 21.89
C PHE A 131 5.94 -2.44 22.56
N GLY A 132 5.71 -3.45 23.41
CA GLY A 132 4.45 -3.63 24.13
C GLY A 132 3.32 -4.17 23.28
N TYR A 133 3.58 -4.67 22.07
CA TYR A 133 2.52 -5.18 21.20
C TYR A 133 1.81 -6.40 21.76
N LYS A 134 0.50 -6.49 21.54
CA LYS A 134 -0.23 -7.75 21.71
C LYS A 134 -0.12 -8.57 20.43
N ILE A 135 0.31 -9.81 20.54
CA ILE A 135 0.67 -10.64 19.38
C ILE A 135 -0.09 -11.96 19.41
N VAL A 136 -0.67 -12.33 18.28
CA VAL A 136 -1.18 -13.68 17.98
C VAL A 136 -0.23 -14.31 16.97
N ASN A 137 0.48 -15.35 17.37
CA ASN A 137 1.43 -16.09 16.55
C ASN A 137 0.84 -17.49 16.27
N MET A 138 0.29 -17.68 15.07
CA MET A 138 -0.47 -18.87 14.73
C MET A 138 0.40 -19.92 14.02
N SER A 139 0.23 -21.18 14.39
CA SER A 139 0.76 -22.32 13.64
C SER A 139 -0.18 -22.71 12.49
N TYR A 140 0.36 -23.18 11.37
CA TYR A 140 -0.49 -23.79 10.34
C TYR A 140 -1.26 -25.00 10.89
N PRO A 141 -2.51 -25.23 10.44
CA PRO A 141 -3.27 -26.42 10.77
C PRO A 141 -2.42 -27.66 10.52
N GLY A 142 -2.41 -28.58 11.47
CA GLY A 142 -1.53 -29.74 11.43
C GLY A 142 -0.29 -29.63 12.30
N ARG A 143 0.00 -28.45 12.89
CA ARG A 143 1.24 -28.17 13.64
C ARG A 143 0.98 -27.79 15.09
N LEU A 144 0.29 -28.66 15.82
CA LEU A 144 -0.04 -28.49 17.25
C LEU A 144 1.14 -28.82 18.18
N ASN A 145 2.28 -28.17 17.96
CA ASN A 145 3.47 -28.31 18.80
C ASN A 145 3.72 -26.96 19.47
N LEU A 146 3.05 -26.72 20.61
CA LEU A 146 3.14 -25.47 21.37
C LEU A 146 4.08 -25.63 22.59
N LEU A 147 4.00 -24.76 23.62
CA LEU A 147 5.01 -24.58 24.68
C LEU A 147 5.60 -25.83 25.38
N SER A 148 4.87 -26.93 25.46
CA SER A 148 5.29 -28.18 26.10
C SER A 148 6.18 -29.01 25.18
N GLN A 149 7.41 -29.28 25.63
CA GLN A 149 8.37 -30.18 24.97
C GLN A 149 7.81 -31.60 24.79
N THR A 150 6.85 -32.03 25.62
CA THR A 150 6.19 -33.34 25.44
C THR A 150 5.36 -33.43 24.15
N ARG A 151 5.08 -32.29 23.49
CA ARG A 151 4.45 -32.21 22.17
C ARG A 151 5.46 -32.00 21.04
N ASP A 152 6.76 -32.04 21.34
CA ASP A 152 7.75 -32.12 20.28
C ASP A 152 7.61 -33.45 19.55
N TRP A 153 7.90 -33.43 18.26
CA TRP A 153 7.85 -34.65 17.48
C TRP A 153 9.08 -35.51 17.77
N PRO A 154 8.92 -36.74 18.25
CA PRO A 154 10.04 -37.62 18.47
C PRO A 154 10.58 -38.14 17.13
N GLY A 155 11.91 -38.33 17.06
CA GLY A 155 12.58 -39.00 15.93
C GLY A 155 12.68 -38.16 14.66
N ASP A 156 12.99 -38.83 13.54
CA ASP A 156 13.14 -38.18 12.23
C ASP A 156 11.77 -37.99 11.54
N THR A 157 11.77 -37.31 10.39
CA THR A 157 10.59 -37.04 9.58
C THR A 157 10.19 -38.26 8.74
N ILE A 158 11.17 -39.13 8.44
CA ILE A 158 11.00 -40.39 7.72
C ILE A 158 11.47 -41.50 8.66
N ASN A 159 10.57 -42.40 9.01
CA ASN A 159 10.84 -43.48 9.94
C ASN A 159 11.61 -44.63 9.27
N ARG A 160 12.20 -45.53 10.06
CA ARG A 160 12.94 -46.69 9.56
C ARG A 160 12.08 -47.63 8.71
N ASP A 161 10.79 -47.72 9.01
CA ASP A 161 9.80 -48.50 8.24
C ASP A 161 9.29 -47.75 6.99
N LYS A 162 9.91 -46.61 6.65
CA LYS A 162 9.57 -45.70 5.55
C LYS A 162 8.25 -44.96 5.71
N THR A 163 7.51 -45.15 6.80
CA THR A 163 6.39 -44.26 7.13
C THR A 163 6.91 -42.85 7.38
N VAL A 164 6.05 -41.86 7.24
CA VAL A 164 6.43 -40.47 7.39
C VAL A 164 5.64 -39.79 8.47
N ARG A 165 6.21 -38.69 8.94
CA ARG A 165 5.56 -37.74 9.80
C ARG A 165 4.37 -37.08 9.11
N THR A 166 3.21 -37.08 9.77
CA THR A 166 1.96 -36.52 9.23
C THR A 166 1.47 -35.31 10.05
N PRO A 167 0.49 -34.53 9.59
CA PRO A 167 -0.02 -33.38 10.33
C PRO A 167 -1.01 -33.80 11.44
N VAL A 168 -1.06 -33.05 12.55
CA VAL A 168 -2.08 -33.20 13.60
C VAL A 168 -3.12 -32.08 13.45
N TRP A 169 -4.18 -32.34 12.67
CA TRP A 169 -5.29 -31.39 12.48
C TRP A 169 -6.38 -31.49 13.55
N HIS A 170 -6.48 -32.64 14.19
CA HIS A 170 -7.42 -32.91 15.27
C HIS A 170 -6.78 -33.91 16.23
N ARG A 171 -6.71 -33.56 17.52
CA ARG A 171 -5.97 -34.33 18.53
C ARG A 171 -6.43 -35.79 18.67
N GLU A 172 -7.69 -36.06 18.36
CA GLU A 172 -8.31 -37.38 18.51
C GLU A 172 -8.42 -38.15 17.19
N LYS A 173 -7.96 -37.57 16.05
CA LYS A 173 -8.04 -38.19 14.72
C LYS A 173 -6.64 -38.27 14.11
N ALA A 174 -5.91 -39.33 14.46
CA ALA A 174 -4.56 -39.55 13.97
C ALA A 174 -4.56 -39.92 12.47
N ILE A 175 -3.53 -39.45 11.76
CA ILE A 175 -3.24 -39.89 10.40
C ILE A 175 -2.28 -41.07 10.46
N THR A 176 -2.78 -42.26 10.13
CA THR A 176 -2.07 -43.54 10.20
C THR A 176 -1.43 -43.94 8.86
N PRO A 177 -0.38 -44.79 8.86
CA PRO A 177 0.34 -45.18 7.64
C PRO A 177 -0.50 -45.76 6.50
N ASP A 178 -1.61 -46.44 6.81
CA ASP A 178 -2.54 -47.00 5.83
C ASP A 178 -3.29 -45.94 5.01
N GLN A 179 -3.32 -44.68 5.49
CA GLN A 179 -4.04 -43.60 4.82
C GLN A 179 -3.26 -42.94 3.67
N TYR A 180 -1.99 -43.28 3.47
CA TYR A 180 -1.16 -42.65 2.43
C TYR A 180 -0.18 -43.61 1.79
N LYS A 181 0.39 -43.17 0.67
CA LYS A 181 1.56 -43.79 0.03
C LYS A 181 2.73 -42.83 0.05
N VAL A 182 3.91 -43.35 0.37
CA VAL A 182 5.15 -42.58 0.28
C VAL A 182 5.68 -42.68 -1.14
N VAL A 183 5.84 -41.53 -1.79
CA VAL A 183 6.32 -41.41 -3.16
C VAL A 183 7.66 -40.68 -3.16
N GLU A 184 8.66 -41.30 -3.77
CA GLU A 184 9.94 -40.66 -4.07
C GLU A 184 9.88 -40.07 -5.49
N ASP A 185 9.76 -38.76 -5.58
CA ASP A 185 9.79 -38.07 -6.86
C ASP A 185 11.24 -37.78 -7.25
N ARG A 186 11.67 -38.46 -8.32
CA ARG A 186 13.02 -38.40 -8.89
C ARG A 186 13.04 -37.76 -10.27
N GLU A 187 11.94 -37.13 -10.69
CA GLU A 187 11.86 -36.45 -11.99
C GLU A 187 12.98 -35.43 -12.14
N GLU A 188 13.71 -35.49 -13.24
CA GLU A 188 14.99 -34.80 -13.40
C GLU A 188 14.83 -33.28 -13.26
N ALA A 189 13.80 -32.71 -13.89
CA ALA A 189 13.50 -31.29 -13.87
C ALA A 189 13.31 -30.76 -12.43
N ARG A 190 12.53 -31.46 -11.60
CA ARG A 190 12.31 -31.08 -10.19
C ARG A 190 13.53 -31.38 -9.33
N ARG A 191 14.22 -32.50 -9.60
CA ARG A 191 15.39 -32.94 -8.86
C ARG A 191 16.58 -31.98 -8.98
N ARG A 192 16.79 -31.35 -10.13
CA ARG A 192 17.84 -30.32 -10.31
C ARG A 192 17.70 -29.16 -9.32
N ARG A 193 16.47 -28.83 -8.95
CA ARG A 193 16.18 -27.67 -8.10
C ARG A 193 16.01 -28.01 -6.61
N TRP A 194 15.41 -29.15 -6.29
CA TRP A 194 15.03 -29.50 -4.92
C TRP A 194 15.68 -30.78 -4.39
N GLY A 195 16.46 -31.46 -5.24
CA GLY A 195 16.83 -32.85 -5.02
C GLY A 195 15.61 -33.77 -5.08
N THR A 196 15.79 -35.01 -4.62
CA THR A 196 14.69 -35.97 -4.54
C THR A 196 13.64 -35.48 -3.55
N LEU A 197 12.39 -35.33 -4.01
CA LEU A 197 11.28 -34.99 -3.14
C LEU A 197 10.68 -36.26 -2.54
N ILE A 198 10.31 -36.18 -1.27
CA ILE A 198 9.57 -37.23 -0.58
C ILE A 198 8.16 -36.72 -0.34
N LEU A 199 7.15 -37.45 -0.81
CA LEU A 199 5.75 -37.07 -0.71
C LEU A 199 4.97 -38.13 0.06
N ALA A 200 4.05 -37.71 0.93
CA ALA A 200 3.04 -38.56 1.53
C ALA A 200 1.70 -38.25 0.86
N CYS A 201 1.30 -39.09 -0.10
CA CYS A 201 0.08 -38.89 -0.88
C CYS A 201 -1.08 -39.64 -0.25
N ALA A 202 -2.04 -38.88 0.29
CA ALA A 202 -3.24 -39.39 0.91
C ALA A 202 -4.11 -40.15 -0.08
N GLN A 203 -4.69 -41.26 0.37
CA GLN A 203 -5.56 -42.13 -0.41
C GLN A 203 -7.01 -41.63 -0.30
N GLU A 204 -7.73 -41.59 -1.42
CA GLU A 204 -9.14 -41.17 -1.43
C GLU A 204 -9.99 -42.00 -0.47
N GLY A 205 -10.93 -41.36 0.24
CA GLY A 205 -11.78 -42.00 1.24
C GLY A 205 -11.17 -42.13 2.64
N THR A 206 -10.00 -41.53 2.88
CA THR A 206 -9.34 -41.51 4.20
C THR A 206 -9.46 -40.15 4.88
N GLU A 207 -9.33 -40.13 6.22
CA GLU A 207 -9.29 -38.88 7.01
C GLU A 207 -8.19 -37.95 6.48
N PHE A 208 -7.01 -38.49 6.13
CA PHE A 208 -5.91 -37.69 5.59
C PHE A 208 -6.30 -36.96 4.30
N TYR A 209 -6.98 -37.65 3.38
CA TYR A 209 -7.39 -37.07 2.10
C TYR A 209 -8.40 -35.94 2.30
N ASP A 210 -9.41 -36.16 3.14
CA ASP A 210 -10.42 -35.17 3.45
C ASP A 210 -9.83 -33.94 4.15
N ARG A 211 -8.84 -34.15 5.02
CA ARG A 211 -8.12 -33.06 5.68
C ARG A 211 -7.20 -32.30 4.74
N MET A 212 -6.49 -32.97 3.84
CA MET A 212 -5.70 -32.32 2.78
C MET A 212 -6.59 -31.48 1.84
N ALA A 213 -7.83 -31.93 1.59
CA ALA A 213 -8.80 -31.16 0.80
C ALA A 213 -9.36 -29.95 1.58
N GLY A 214 -9.68 -30.12 2.86
CA GLY A 214 -10.42 -29.13 3.65
C GLY A 214 -9.60 -28.09 4.40
N TRP A 215 -8.29 -28.32 4.61
CA TRP A 215 -7.48 -27.46 5.50
C TRP A 215 -7.41 -25.98 5.10
N PRO A 216 -7.50 -25.55 3.81
CA PRO A 216 -7.47 -24.12 3.47
C PRO A 216 -8.62 -23.33 4.11
N VAL A 217 -9.82 -23.93 4.15
CA VAL A 217 -10.98 -23.30 4.80
C VAL A 217 -10.81 -23.32 6.31
N ALA A 218 -10.30 -24.42 6.88
CA ALA A 218 -10.03 -24.49 8.31
C ALA A 218 -8.95 -23.50 8.77
N PHE A 219 -7.92 -23.27 7.94
CA PHE A 219 -6.90 -22.24 8.16
C PHE A 219 -7.53 -20.85 8.23
N GLU A 220 -8.39 -20.52 7.28
CA GLU A 220 -9.07 -19.23 7.23
C GLU A 220 -9.99 -19.02 8.44
N GLU A 221 -10.88 -19.98 8.74
CA GLU A 221 -11.81 -19.85 9.86
C GLU A 221 -11.10 -19.86 11.22
N GLY A 222 -10.07 -20.70 11.37
CA GLY A 222 -9.22 -20.75 12.56
C GLY A 222 -8.52 -19.41 12.83
N GLY A 223 -7.90 -18.83 11.80
CA GLY A 223 -7.25 -17.52 11.92
C GLY A 223 -8.24 -16.40 12.24
N LYS A 224 -9.40 -16.37 11.57
CA LYS A 224 -10.46 -15.37 11.86
C LYS A 224 -10.95 -15.48 13.31
N GLU A 225 -11.15 -16.68 13.82
CA GLU A 225 -11.62 -16.88 15.19
C GLU A 225 -10.55 -16.49 16.23
N LEU A 226 -9.28 -16.84 16.02
CA LEU A 226 -8.18 -16.41 16.89
C LEU A 226 -8.07 -14.87 16.95
N LEU A 227 -8.14 -14.22 15.79
CA LEU A 227 -8.07 -12.76 15.71
C LEU A 227 -9.29 -12.10 16.35
N ARG A 228 -10.50 -12.64 16.15
CA ARG A 228 -11.71 -12.15 16.82
C ARG A 228 -11.62 -12.25 18.34
N ARG A 229 -11.07 -13.35 18.88
CA ARG A 229 -10.92 -13.57 20.33
C ARG A 229 -9.88 -12.68 20.98
N HIS A 230 -8.73 -12.48 20.33
CA HIS A 230 -7.59 -11.84 20.99
C HIS A 230 -7.30 -10.42 20.53
N LEU A 231 -7.77 -10.04 19.33
CA LEU A 231 -7.58 -8.73 18.73
C LEU A 231 -8.92 -8.21 18.15
N PRO A 232 -9.96 -8.05 19.00
CA PRO A 232 -11.31 -7.69 18.55
C PRO A 232 -11.35 -6.33 17.82
N ALA A 233 -12.17 -6.27 16.77
CA ALA A 233 -12.24 -5.13 15.85
C ALA A 233 -12.51 -3.76 16.47
N PRO A 234 -13.33 -3.61 17.53
CA PRO A 234 -13.55 -2.31 18.17
C PRO A 234 -12.34 -1.77 18.94
N GLU A 235 -11.37 -2.62 19.29
CA GLU A 235 -10.26 -2.25 20.19
C GLU A 235 -8.90 -2.24 19.50
N PHE A 236 -8.70 -3.11 18.50
CA PHE A 236 -7.40 -3.35 17.89
C PHE A 236 -7.39 -3.07 16.40
N SER A 237 -6.28 -2.50 15.94
CA SER A 237 -5.87 -2.54 14.54
C SER A 237 -4.79 -3.61 14.38
N ILE A 238 -4.99 -4.53 13.42
CA ILE A 238 -4.12 -5.68 13.21
C ILE A 238 -3.13 -5.39 12.09
N TYR A 239 -1.84 -5.57 12.37
CA TYR A 239 -0.78 -5.55 11.36
C TYR A 239 -0.21 -6.96 11.22
N ALA A 240 -0.28 -7.48 10.00
CA ALA A 240 -0.02 -8.88 9.76
C ALA A 240 1.33 -9.06 9.07
N HIS A 241 2.13 -10.00 9.58
CA HIS A 241 3.44 -10.37 9.08
C HIS A 241 3.49 -11.87 8.82
N GLY A 242 4.00 -12.26 7.65
CA GLY A 242 4.34 -13.65 7.37
C GLY A 242 5.72 -13.75 6.75
N HIS A 243 6.60 -14.57 7.31
CA HIS A 243 7.92 -14.80 6.73
C HIS A 243 7.86 -15.81 5.59
N SER A 244 8.49 -15.54 4.44
CA SER A 244 8.55 -16.47 3.31
C SER A 244 7.16 -16.98 2.93
N THR A 245 6.92 -18.29 2.95
CA THR A 245 5.61 -18.90 2.72
C THR A 245 4.51 -18.43 3.68
N GLY A 246 4.84 -17.87 4.86
CA GLY A 246 3.89 -17.18 5.74
C GLY A 246 3.17 -16.02 5.05
N GLY A 247 3.85 -15.35 4.12
CA GLY A 247 3.38 -14.14 3.48
C GLY A 247 2.09 -14.29 2.64
N PRO A 248 1.99 -15.24 1.68
CA PRO A 248 0.75 -15.45 0.93
C PRO A 248 -0.45 -15.73 1.84
N PHE A 249 -0.22 -16.40 2.97
CA PHE A 249 -1.26 -16.74 3.94
C PHE A 249 -1.67 -15.53 4.78
N THR A 250 -0.72 -14.68 5.15
CA THR A 250 -1.01 -13.35 5.71
C THR A 250 -1.89 -12.54 4.75
N MET A 251 -1.60 -12.60 3.44
CA MET A 251 -2.37 -11.90 2.41
C MET A 251 -3.81 -12.43 2.26
N ILE A 252 -4.07 -13.72 2.50
CA ILE A 252 -5.44 -14.27 2.53
C ILE A 252 -6.31 -13.49 3.53
N PHE A 253 -5.81 -13.23 4.73
CA PHE A 253 -6.56 -12.53 5.78
C PHE A 253 -6.80 -11.04 5.47
N SER A 254 -6.00 -10.44 4.58
CA SER A 254 -5.97 -8.99 4.36
C SER A 254 -7.33 -8.36 4.05
N GLN A 255 -8.17 -9.07 3.29
CA GLN A 255 -9.53 -8.65 2.91
C GLN A 255 -10.64 -9.42 3.66
N ARG A 256 -10.27 -10.44 4.45
CA ARG A 256 -11.18 -11.36 5.15
C ARG A 256 -11.32 -11.07 6.65
N VAL A 257 -10.42 -10.25 7.21
CA VAL A 257 -10.44 -9.79 8.61
C VAL A 257 -10.74 -8.29 8.63
N PRO A 258 -11.84 -7.85 9.26
CA PRO A 258 -12.30 -6.46 9.19
C PRO A 258 -11.26 -5.42 9.63
N ASN A 259 -10.63 -5.62 10.78
CA ASN A 259 -9.68 -4.70 11.42
C ASN A 259 -8.20 -4.96 11.06
N LEU A 260 -7.92 -5.76 10.03
CA LEU A 260 -6.56 -5.88 9.50
C LEU A 260 -6.19 -4.61 8.71
N ALA A 261 -5.37 -3.77 9.32
CA ALA A 261 -5.06 -2.42 8.87
C ALA A 261 -3.83 -2.34 7.96
N GLY A 262 -2.93 -3.32 8.01
CA GLY A 262 -1.71 -3.29 7.22
C GLY A 262 -0.96 -4.61 7.12
N ILE A 263 -0.14 -4.73 6.07
CA ILE A 263 0.82 -5.82 5.90
C ILE A 263 2.22 -5.27 6.16
N ILE A 264 2.91 -5.87 7.14
CA ILE A 264 4.30 -5.59 7.47
C ILE A 264 5.16 -6.81 7.10
N GLY A 265 6.00 -6.65 6.09
CA GLY A 265 6.82 -7.70 5.52
C GLY A 265 8.29 -7.53 5.91
N MET A 266 8.93 -8.64 6.24
CA MET A 266 10.39 -8.79 6.22
C MET A 266 10.62 -10.12 5.54
N GLU A 267 11.25 -10.11 4.36
CA GLU A 267 11.43 -11.35 3.58
C GLU A 267 10.09 -12.09 3.37
N SER A 268 9.02 -11.34 3.08
CA SER A 268 7.64 -11.83 3.04
C SER A 268 7.16 -11.97 1.61
N SER A 269 6.81 -13.19 1.19
CA SER A 269 6.22 -13.43 -0.13
C SER A 269 4.80 -12.86 -0.19
N PRO A 270 4.38 -12.25 -1.30
CA PRO A 270 3.01 -11.74 -1.44
C PRO A 270 2.04 -12.88 -1.80
N PHE A 271 0.86 -12.56 -2.37
CA PHE A 271 -0.08 -13.56 -2.86
C PHE A 271 0.59 -14.64 -3.72
N GLY A 272 0.08 -15.88 -3.65
CA GLY A 272 0.64 -17.03 -4.38
C GLY A 272 0.86 -16.73 -5.86
N ALA A 273 -0.08 -16.06 -6.51
CA ALA A 273 0.04 -15.66 -7.92
C ALA A 273 1.19 -14.70 -8.23
N MET A 274 1.50 -13.80 -7.32
CA MET A 274 2.64 -12.91 -7.47
C MET A 274 3.95 -13.69 -7.33
N TYR A 275 4.01 -14.61 -6.36
CA TYR A 275 5.19 -15.45 -6.15
C TYR A 275 5.40 -16.45 -7.29
N GLY A 276 4.34 -17.09 -7.79
CA GLY A 276 4.39 -17.97 -8.96
C GLY A 276 4.94 -17.26 -10.20
N GLU A 277 4.50 -16.02 -10.45
CA GLU A 277 5.03 -15.21 -11.56
C GLU A 277 6.51 -14.83 -11.37
N LEU A 278 6.94 -14.54 -10.13
CA LEU A 278 8.35 -14.30 -9.82
C LEU A 278 9.20 -15.52 -10.20
N LEU A 279 8.77 -16.70 -9.76
CA LEU A 279 9.47 -17.95 -10.02
C LEU A 279 9.59 -18.26 -11.51
N ARG A 280 8.51 -18.05 -12.26
CA ARG A 280 8.48 -18.26 -13.71
C ARG A 280 9.42 -17.30 -14.46
N LYS A 281 9.54 -16.05 -14.00
CA LYS A 281 10.38 -15.04 -14.67
C LYS A 281 11.86 -15.13 -14.34
N PHE A 282 12.22 -15.46 -13.10
CA PHE A 282 13.59 -15.26 -12.61
C PHE A 282 14.24 -16.50 -12.01
N GLN A 283 13.52 -17.60 -11.90
CA GLN A 283 14.06 -18.81 -11.29
C GLN A 283 13.81 -20.07 -12.14
N ASP A 284 13.67 -19.94 -13.46
CA ASP A 284 13.59 -21.07 -14.41
C ASP A 284 12.59 -22.18 -14.03
N LEU A 285 11.46 -21.79 -13.43
CA LEU A 285 10.29 -22.67 -13.29
C LEU A 285 9.40 -22.47 -14.52
N GLU A 286 9.76 -23.14 -15.62
CA GLU A 286 9.01 -23.08 -16.88
C GLU A 286 7.61 -23.70 -16.75
N GLU A 287 7.46 -24.74 -15.92
CA GLU A 287 6.18 -25.40 -15.64
C GLU A 287 5.62 -25.05 -14.25
N PRO A 288 4.27 -24.92 -14.11
CA PRO A 288 3.63 -24.77 -12.82
C PRO A 288 4.02 -25.89 -11.86
N TRP A 289 4.26 -25.54 -10.60
CA TRP A 289 4.52 -26.53 -9.57
C TRP A 289 3.24 -27.33 -9.26
N GLU A 290 3.10 -28.51 -9.83
CA GLU A 290 1.92 -29.37 -9.64
C GLU A 290 2.23 -30.60 -8.79
N ILE A 291 2.36 -30.40 -7.48
CA ILE A 291 2.15 -31.48 -6.50
C ILE A 291 0.64 -31.53 -6.24
N GLY A 292 0.02 -32.71 -6.43
CA GLY A 292 -1.41 -32.91 -6.19
C GLY A 292 -1.83 -32.47 -4.78
N PHE A 293 -3.05 -31.96 -4.63
CA PHE A 293 -3.52 -31.41 -3.36
C PHE A 293 -3.49 -32.42 -2.21
N ASN A 294 -3.60 -33.71 -2.54
CA ASN A 294 -3.57 -34.81 -1.59
C ASN A 294 -2.15 -35.27 -1.25
N CYS A 295 -1.10 -34.66 -1.80
CA CYS A 295 0.29 -35.00 -1.54
C CYS A 295 0.96 -33.97 -0.62
N LEU A 296 1.31 -34.44 0.58
CA LEU A 296 2.08 -33.67 1.56
C LEU A 296 3.58 -33.80 1.27
N ARG A 297 4.28 -32.68 1.09
CA ARG A 297 5.74 -32.72 0.88
C ARG A 297 6.46 -32.90 2.21
N ILE A 298 7.28 -33.93 2.31
CA ILE A 298 8.11 -34.23 3.46
C ILE A 298 9.49 -33.58 3.25
N ARG A 299 9.92 -32.76 4.20
CA ARG A 299 11.22 -32.07 4.11
C ARG A 299 12.35 -33.00 4.49
N THR A 300 13.52 -32.67 3.96
CA THR A 300 14.78 -33.32 4.32
C THR A 300 15.87 -32.27 4.48
N TRP A 301 17.08 -32.69 4.86
CA TRP A 301 18.27 -31.83 4.88
C TRP A 301 18.50 -31.08 3.55
N ARG A 302 17.99 -31.61 2.41
CA ARG A 302 18.08 -30.97 1.09
C ARG A 302 17.40 -29.62 1.04
N ASP A 303 16.30 -29.44 1.78
CA ASP A 303 15.63 -28.16 1.88
C ASP A 303 16.52 -27.10 2.56
N THR A 304 17.28 -27.48 3.59
CA THR A 304 18.26 -26.63 4.27
C THR A 304 19.43 -26.32 3.35
N ALA A 305 19.98 -27.35 2.69
CA ALA A 305 21.10 -27.20 1.75
C ALA A 305 20.81 -26.20 0.63
N ARG A 306 19.57 -26.21 0.11
CA ARG A 306 19.14 -25.33 -0.98
C ARG A 306 19.21 -23.85 -0.61
N TYR A 307 19.01 -23.49 0.66
CA TYR A 307 19.15 -22.10 1.14
C TYR A 307 20.60 -21.78 1.49
N ALA A 308 21.24 -22.62 2.31
CA ALA A 308 22.61 -22.40 2.76
C ALA A 308 23.61 -22.28 1.60
N GLY A 309 23.48 -23.12 0.57
CA GLY A 309 24.34 -23.05 -0.61
C GLY A 309 24.18 -21.77 -1.43
N TYR A 310 22.95 -21.25 -1.54
CA TYR A 310 22.71 -19.98 -2.24
C TYR A 310 23.28 -18.80 -1.45
N GLU A 311 23.02 -18.75 -0.15
CA GLU A 311 23.49 -17.67 0.73
C GLU A 311 25.02 -17.62 0.78
N ALA A 312 25.69 -18.77 0.90
CA ALA A 312 27.15 -18.84 0.87
C ALA A 312 27.74 -18.31 -0.44
N ILE A 313 27.13 -18.61 -1.60
CA ILE A 313 27.57 -18.08 -2.89
C ILE A 313 27.34 -16.57 -2.99
N GLN A 314 26.24 -16.03 -2.46
CA GLN A 314 25.99 -14.58 -2.45
C GLN A 314 27.02 -13.83 -1.60
N GLU A 315 27.44 -14.43 -0.49
CA GLU A 315 28.38 -13.80 0.45
C GLU A 315 29.85 -13.94 0.00
N GLU A 316 30.26 -15.13 -0.44
CA GLU A 316 31.66 -15.48 -0.68
C GLU A 316 32.00 -15.67 -2.17
N GLY A 317 31.00 -15.67 -3.05
CA GLY A 317 31.16 -16.05 -4.45
C GLY A 317 31.53 -17.52 -4.60
N VAL A 318 32.34 -17.84 -5.62
CA VAL A 318 32.78 -19.22 -5.90
C VAL A 318 33.62 -19.83 -4.78
N LYS A 319 34.18 -19.01 -3.88
CA LYS A 319 34.99 -19.48 -2.74
C LYS A 319 34.19 -20.32 -1.74
N ALA A 320 32.87 -20.13 -1.69
CA ALA A 320 31.98 -20.99 -0.89
C ALA A 320 32.18 -22.49 -1.20
N LEU A 321 32.55 -22.82 -2.45
CA LEU A 321 32.78 -24.21 -2.88
C LEU A 321 34.09 -24.79 -2.31
N GLU A 322 35.06 -23.96 -1.93
CA GLU A 322 36.33 -24.42 -1.33
C GLU A 322 36.10 -25.00 0.07
N ARG A 323 35.09 -24.51 0.80
CA ARG A 323 34.70 -24.99 2.13
C ARG A 323 33.46 -25.90 2.13
N LEU A 324 33.14 -26.51 0.99
CA LEU A 324 31.94 -27.34 0.83
C LEU A 324 31.78 -28.43 1.92
N PRO A 325 32.83 -29.14 2.38
CA PRO A 325 32.69 -30.11 3.47
C PRO A 325 32.13 -29.49 4.76
N MET A 326 32.67 -28.35 5.18
CA MET A 326 32.21 -27.61 6.36
C MET A 326 30.77 -27.11 6.18
N LEU A 327 30.44 -26.59 5.00
CA LEU A 327 29.07 -26.16 4.68
C LEU A 327 28.07 -27.33 4.79
N MET A 328 28.47 -28.53 4.38
CA MET A 328 27.64 -29.73 4.51
C MET A 328 27.46 -30.17 5.97
N GLU A 329 28.47 -30.06 6.81
CA GLU A 329 28.36 -30.29 8.26
C GLU A 329 27.37 -29.31 8.89
N GLU A 330 27.48 -28.01 8.59
CA GLU A 330 26.56 -26.97 9.06
C GLU A 330 25.10 -27.26 8.66
N ILE A 331 24.89 -27.71 7.41
CA ILE A 331 23.57 -28.09 6.91
C ILE A 331 22.98 -29.27 7.69
N LEU A 332 23.77 -30.32 7.94
CA LEU A 332 23.32 -31.53 8.62
C LEU A 332 23.09 -31.29 10.11
N GLU A 333 23.92 -30.48 10.76
CA GLU A 333 23.69 -30.04 12.14
C GLU A 333 22.40 -29.21 12.26
N SER A 334 22.21 -28.25 11.35
CA SER A 334 20.98 -27.45 11.30
C SER A 334 19.75 -28.32 11.08
N TRP A 335 19.83 -29.29 10.17
CA TRP A 335 18.77 -30.27 9.95
C TRP A 335 18.46 -31.07 11.21
N SER A 336 19.48 -31.62 11.89
CA SER A 336 19.32 -32.41 13.11
C SER A 336 18.53 -31.65 14.19
N ARG A 337 18.86 -30.36 14.41
CA ARG A 337 18.14 -29.49 15.35
C ARG A 337 16.69 -29.23 14.95
N SER A 338 16.38 -29.27 13.65
CA SER A 338 15.05 -28.96 13.11
C SER A 338 14.06 -30.14 13.20
N THR A 339 14.56 -31.37 13.43
CA THR A 339 13.75 -32.60 13.44
C THR A 339 12.73 -32.68 14.58
N THR A 340 12.80 -31.82 15.60
CA THR A 340 11.79 -31.73 16.68
C THR A 340 10.54 -30.92 16.28
N THR A 341 10.55 -30.34 15.07
CA THR A 341 9.47 -29.46 14.56
C THR A 341 8.76 -30.09 13.36
N ALA A 342 7.69 -29.45 12.88
CA ALA A 342 6.90 -29.95 11.75
C ALA A 342 7.67 -29.82 10.42
N GLN A 343 8.27 -30.91 9.95
CA GLN A 343 9.07 -30.97 8.72
C GLN A 343 8.27 -31.41 7.49
N PHE A 344 7.10 -30.80 7.28
CA PHE A 344 6.27 -31.08 6.11
C PHE A 344 5.59 -29.82 5.57
N LYS A 345 5.16 -29.87 4.31
CA LYS A 345 4.48 -28.76 3.61
C LYS A 345 3.22 -29.22 2.91
N ALA A 346 2.08 -28.73 3.39
CA ALA A 346 0.76 -28.89 2.75
C ALA A 346 0.40 -27.65 1.91
N GLU A 347 1.06 -26.54 2.19
CA GLU A 347 0.70 -25.21 1.71
C GLU A 347 1.11 -24.92 0.25
N ASN A 348 1.75 -25.88 -0.42
CA ASN A 348 2.32 -25.70 -1.76
C ASN A 348 1.28 -25.31 -2.81
N ILE A 349 0.05 -25.85 -2.75
CA ILE A 349 -1.00 -25.55 -3.74
C ILE A 349 -1.44 -24.07 -3.71
N ILE A 350 -1.29 -23.39 -2.58
CA ILE A 350 -1.55 -21.96 -2.43
C ILE A 350 -0.27 -21.17 -2.71
N HIS A 351 0.84 -21.55 -2.08
CA HIS A 351 2.10 -20.81 -2.17
C HIS A 351 2.65 -20.74 -3.60
N PHE A 352 2.59 -21.85 -4.35
CA PHE A 352 3.07 -21.93 -5.73
C PHE A 352 1.97 -21.75 -6.77
N ASP A 353 0.85 -21.13 -6.39
CA ASP A 353 -0.18 -20.68 -7.33
C ASP A 353 -0.85 -21.80 -8.15
N SER A 354 -1.16 -22.96 -7.58
CA SER A 354 -1.73 -24.10 -8.32
C SER A 354 -3.27 -24.02 -8.45
N PRO A 355 -3.84 -23.62 -9.60
CA PRO A 355 -5.29 -23.57 -9.76
C PRO A 355 -5.89 -24.97 -9.87
N ALA A 356 -5.17 -25.90 -10.51
CA ALA A 356 -5.56 -27.30 -10.64
C ALA A 356 -5.66 -27.98 -9.27
N GLY A 357 -4.63 -27.83 -8.42
CA GLY A 357 -4.64 -28.39 -7.08
C GLY A 357 -5.77 -27.83 -6.20
N LEU A 358 -5.99 -26.51 -6.24
CA LEU A 358 -7.07 -25.86 -5.49
C LEU A 358 -8.47 -26.29 -5.98
N THR A 359 -8.64 -26.43 -7.29
CA THR A 359 -9.90 -26.89 -7.89
C THR A 359 -10.17 -28.34 -7.49
N ALA A 360 -9.17 -29.22 -7.60
CA ALA A 360 -9.29 -30.62 -7.22
C ALA A 360 -9.61 -30.79 -5.72
N ALA A 361 -8.98 -30.00 -4.84
CA ALA A 361 -9.28 -29.99 -3.41
C ALA A 361 -10.73 -29.55 -3.11
N ALA A 362 -11.21 -28.51 -3.80
CA ALA A 362 -12.59 -28.04 -3.68
C ALA A 362 -13.60 -29.08 -4.19
N GLN A 363 -13.30 -29.73 -5.32
CA GLN A 363 -14.16 -30.78 -5.89
C GLN A 363 -14.22 -32.03 -5.00
N ALA A 364 -13.08 -32.47 -4.45
CA ALA A 364 -13.03 -33.55 -3.48
C ALA A 364 -13.87 -33.23 -2.24
N THR A 365 -13.76 -31.99 -1.73
CA THR A 365 -14.56 -31.51 -0.61
C THR A 365 -16.06 -31.48 -0.96
N ALA A 366 -16.42 -30.96 -2.13
CA ALA A 366 -17.82 -30.88 -2.59
C ALA A 366 -18.44 -32.26 -2.77
N LYS A 367 -17.68 -33.22 -3.32
CA LYS A 367 -18.09 -34.62 -3.46
C LYS A 367 -18.37 -35.25 -2.11
N ARG A 368 -17.47 -35.09 -1.13
CA ARG A 368 -17.65 -35.60 0.24
C ARG A 368 -18.90 -35.04 0.91
N LEU A 369 -19.15 -33.75 0.72
CA LEU A 369 -20.30 -33.05 1.30
C LEU A 369 -21.59 -33.22 0.49
N ASN A 370 -21.55 -33.93 -0.65
CA ASN A 370 -22.67 -34.08 -1.58
C ASN A 370 -23.31 -32.73 -1.97
N LEU A 371 -22.47 -31.71 -2.24
CA LEU A 371 -22.96 -30.36 -2.55
C LEU A 371 -23.66 -30.30 -3.92
N PRO A 372 -24.76 -29.54 -4.04
CA PRO A 372 -25.35 -29.22 -5.34
C PRO A 372 -24.34 -28.52 -6.28
N PRO A 373 -24.52 -28.61 -7.62
CA PRO A 373 -23.58 -28.02 -8.58
C PRO A 373 -23.25 -26.53 -8.35
N ALA A 374 -24.25 -25.73 -7.96
CA ALA A 374 -24.06 -24.30 -7.69
C ALA A 374 -23.16 -24.06 -6.47
N GLU A 375 -23.36 -24.81 -5.38
CA GLU A 375 -22.55 -24.70 -4.16
C GLU A 375 -21.14 -25.26 -4.37
N ALA A 376 -21.01 -26.36 -5.11
CA ALA A 376 -19.71 -26.90 -5.51
C ALA A 376 -18.90 -25.87 -6.33
N SER A 377 -19.55 -25.18 -7.28
CA SER A 377 -18.93 -24.10 -8.05
C SER A 377 -18.50 -22.94 -7.15
N ALA A 378 -19.33 -22.53 -6.18
CA ALA A 378 -18.99 -21.48 -5.23
C ALA A 378 -17.78 -21.87 -4.35
N LEU A 379 -17.68 -23.14 -3.95
CA LEU A 379 -16.54 -23.65 -3.20
C LEU A 379 -15.24 -23.61 -4.02
N VAL A 380 -15.29 -23.98 -5.30
CA VAL A 380 -14.16 -23.84 -6.23
C VAL A 380 -13.74 -22.37 -6.34
N THR A 381 -14.69 -21.45 -6.53
CA THR A 381 -14.40 -20.00 -6.57
C THR A 381 -13.73 -19.53 -5.27
N ARG A 382 -14.20 -19.99 -4.10
CA ARG A 382 -13.59 -19.67 -2.80
C ARG A 382 -12.14 -20.14 -2.73
N TYR A 383 -11.86 -21.39 -3.15
CA TYR A 383 -10.52 -21.96 -3.11
C TYR A 383 -9.56 -21.24 -4.06
N LEU A 384 -10.00 -20.94 -5.28
CA LEU A 384 -9.22 -20.14 -6.23
C LEU A 384 -8.95 -18.73 -5.68
N GLY A 385 -9.85 -18.18 -4.87
CA GLY A 385 -9.67 -16.90 -4.18
C GLY A 385 -8.57 -16.87 -3.11
N TYR A 386 -7.93 -17.99 -2.76
CA TYR A 386 -6.76 -17.99 -1.85
C TYR A 386 -5.46 -17.57 -2.53
N ARG A 387 -5.42 -17.61 -3.87
CA ARG A 387 -4.19 -17.36 -4.64
C ARG A 387 -3.92 -15.87 -4.93
N ARG A 388 -4.96 -15.04 -4.83
CA ARG A 388 -5.03 -13.63 -5.29
C ARG A 388 -5.94 -12.81 -4.40
N GLU A 389 -5.91 -11.50 -4.60
CA GLU A 389 -6.86 -10.56 -4.02
C GLU A 389 -8.30 -10.87 -4.47
N LEU A 390 -9.24 -10.67 -3.55
CA LEU A 390 -10.67 -10.68 -3.85
C LEU A 390 -11.03 -9.37 -4.56
N SER A 391 -11.97 -9.44 -5.51
CA SER A 391 -12.47 -8.30 -6.27
C SER A 391 -14.00 -8.32 -6.30
N GLY A 392 -14.64 -7.15 -6.34
CA GLY A 392 -16.10 -7.02 -6.41
C GLY A 392 -16.66 -5.90 -5.54
N SER A 393 -17.94 -5.59 -5.74
CA SER A 393 -18.64 -4.62 -4.89
C SER A 393 -18.69 -5.11 -3.44
N GLY A 394 -18.40 -4.23 -2.47
CA GLY A 394 -18.39 -4.57 -1.04
C GLY A 394 -17.16 -5.36 -0.56
N VAL A 395 -16.22 -5.70 -1.45
CA VAL A 395 -14.96 -6.34 -1.05
C VAL A 395 -14.01 -5.30 -0.46
N LYS A 396 -13.54 -5.55 0.77
CA LYS A 396 -12.51 -4.74 1.42
C LYS A 396 -11.25 -4.66 0.54
N PRO A 397 -10.64 -3.49 0.29
CA PRO A 397 -9.37 -3.39 -0.42
C PRO A 397 -8.22 -4.11 0.29
N VAL A 398 -7.22 -4.53 -0.47
CA VAL A 398 -5.93 -4.94 0.12
C VAL A 398 -5.34 -3.73 0.87
N PRO A 399 -4.95 -3.87 2.15
CA PRO A 399 -4.45 -2.76 2.95
C PRO A 399 -3.01 -2.38 2.55
N PRO A 400 -2.48 -1.24 3.03
CA PRO A 400 -1.12 -0.82 2.75
C PRO A 400 -0.07 -1.87 3.11
N VAL A 401 0.99 -1.96 2.30
CA VAL A 401 2.07 -2.94 2.42
C VAL A 401 3.39 -2.22 2.65
N LEU A 402 4.11 -2.57 3.72
CA LEU A 402 5.48 -2.15 3.97
C LEU A 402 6.37 -3.39 3.95
N SER A 403 7.28 -3.51 2.99
CA SER A 403 8.21 -4.65 2.89
C SER A 403 9.65 -4.24 3.17
N LEU A 404 10.35 -5.00 4.00
CA LEU A 404 11.80 -4.98 4.15
C LEU A 404 12.42 -6.13 3.35
N ILE A 405 13.47 -5.81 2.60
CA ILE A 405 14.26 -6.79 1.85
C ILE A 405 15.74 -6.72 2.28
N ALA A 406 16.31 -7.87 2.60
CA ALA A 406 17.69 -8.05 3.01
C ALA A 406 18.64 -8.04 1.80
N LYS A 407 19.90 -7.70 2.05
CA LYS A 407 20.94 -7.62 1.01
C LYS A 407 21.13 -8.95 0.29
N ASN A 408 21.27 -10.03 1.05
CA ASN A 408 21.61 -11.36 0.52
C ASN A 408 20.37 -12.26 0.46
N SER A 409 19.18 -11.68 0.24
CA SER A 409 17.97 -12.50 0.08
C SER A 409 18.01 -13.30 -1.22
N ARG A 410 17.64 -14.57 -1.11
CA ARG A 410 17.42 -15.43 -2.27
C ARG A 410 16.14 -15.09 -3.03
N ASP A 411 15.05 -14.93 -2.29
CA ASP A 411 13.70 -14.91 -2.86
C ASP A 411 13.15 -13.47 -3.02
N HIS A 412 13.86 -12.47 -2.47
CA HIS A 412 13.46 -11.06 -2.45
C HIS A 412 14.53 -10.14 -3.04
N THR A 413 14.63 -10.10 -4.37
CA THR A 413 15.58 -9.24 -5.10
C THR A 413 14.92 -7.95 -5.59
N GLU A 414 15.69 -6.87 -5.74
CA GLU A 414 15.19 -5.60 -6.29
C GLU A 414 14.49 -5.80 -7.65
N GLN A 415 15.11 -6.59 -8.53
CA GLN A 415 14.55 -6.92 -9.84
C GLN A 415 13.18 -7.60 -9.72
N GLY A 416 13.04 -8.57 -8.81
CA GLY A 416 11.79 -9.27 -8.56
C GLY A 416 10.66 -8.32 -8.14
N TYR A 417 10.96 -7.40 -7.22
CA TYR A 417 9.97 -6.42 -6.78
C TYR A 417 9.58 -5.44 -7.89
N ARG A 418 10.56 -4.89 -8.63
CA ARG A 418 10.28 -3.90 -9.68
C ARG A 418 9.51 -4.49 -10.86
N GLN A 419 9.77 -5.75 -11.22
CA GLN A 419 9.22 -6.35 -12.45
C GLN A 419 8.01 -7.25 -12.22
N VAL A 420 7.75 -7.66 -10.98
CA VAL A 420 6.61 -8.55 -10.64
C VAL A 420 5.75 -7.94 -9.56
N TYR A 421 6.30 -7.72 -8.36
CA TYR A 421 5.45 -7.37 -7.21
C TYR A 421 4.81 -5.99 -7.30
N LEU A 422 5.59 -4.94 -7.59
CA LEU A 422 5.05 -3.57 -7.69
C LEU A 422 4.03 -3.41 -8.84
N PRO A 423 4.28 -3.92 -10.05
CA PRO A 423 3.26 -3.90 -11.11
C PRO A 423 1.98 -4.64 -10.75
N PHE A 424 2.09 -5.78 -10.05
CA PHE A 424 0.92 -6.56 -9.66
C PHE A 424 0.12 -5.83 -8.57
N TYR A 425 0.76 -5.21 -7.57
CA TYR A 425 0.04 -4.34 -6.64
C TYR A 425 -0.63 -3.16 -7.36
N ALA A 426 0.05 -2.54 -8.32
CA ALA A 426 -0.49 -1.42 -9.09
C ALA A 426 -1.70 -1.81 -9.96
N SER A 427 -1.84 -3.08 -10.36
CA SER A 427 -2.97 -3.55 -11.15
C SER A 427 -4.23 -3.88 -10.33
N MET A 428 -4.10 -3.99 -9.00
CA MET A 428 -5.23 -4.21 -8.10
C MET A 428 -6.18 -2.99 -8.09
N LYS A 429 -7.46 -3.22 -7.77
CA LYS A 429 -8.50 -2.18 -7.77
C LYS A 429 -9.26 -2.13 -6.44
N PRO A 430 -9.02 -1.10 -5.59
CA PRO A 430 -7.97 -0.10 -5.70
C PRO A 430 -6.58 -0.69 -5.42
N ALA A 431 -5.53 -0.06 -5.95
CA ALA A 431 -4.16 -0.46 -5.69
C ALA A 431 -3.78 -0.14 -4.23
N PRO A 432 -3.16 -1.08 -3.49
CA PRO A 432 -2.69 -0.79 -2.13
C PRO A 432 -1.52 0.20 -2.18
N LYS A 433 -1.39 1.01 -1.13
CA LYS A 433 -0.18 1.81 -0.89
C LYS A 433 0.97 0.86 -0.56
N VAL A 434 2.08 0.95 -1.28
CA VAL A 434 3.25 0.08 -1.08
C VAL A 434 4.50 0.89 -0.79
N ARG A 435 5.29 0.46 0.20
CA ARG A 435 6.65 0.94 0.47
C ARG A 435 7.60 -0.24 0.62
N ILE A 436 8.74 -0.16 -0.05
CA ILE A 436 9.83 -1.12 0.02
C ILE A 436 11.04 -0.45 0.66
N VAL A 437 11.65 -1.12 1.63
CA VAL A 437 12.91 -0.71 2.26
C VAL A 437 13.93 -1.81 2.02
N GLN A 438 14.98 -1.50 1.27
CA GLN A 438 16.11 -2.38 1.07
C GLN A 438 17.21 -2.02 2.06
N VAL A 439 17.75 -3.04 2.73
CA VAL A 439 18.77 -2.88 3.76
C VAL A 439 20.10 -3.51 3.30
N ASP A 440 21.21 -2.83 3.54
CA ASP A 440 22.56 -3.31 3.21
C ASP A 440 23.13 -4.32 4.24
N ALA A 441 22.29 -5.25 4.70
CA ALA A 441 22.63 -6.31 5.64
C ALA A 441 21.61 -7.47 5.59
N GLY A 442 21.89 -8.55 6.31
CA GLY A 442 20.98 -9.68 6.50
C GLY A 442 20.95 -10.71 5.36
N THR A 443 20.41 -11.88 5.70
CA THR A 443 20.10 -13.01 4.82
C THR A 443 18.59 -13.31 4.87
N HIS A 444 18.13 -14.44 4.28
CA HIS A 444 16.72 -14.80 4.32
C HIS A 444 16.21 -15.06 5.74
N GLY A 445 17.08 -15.58 6.61
CA GLY A 445 16.86 -15.63 8.05
C GLY A 445 17.12 -14.25 8.65
N TYR A 446 16.15 -13.35 8.58
CA TYR A 446 16.33 -11.94 8.93
C TYR A 446 16.73 -11.66 10.41
N SER A 447 16.63 -12.66 11.28
CA SER A 447 17.06 -12.61 12.69
C SER A 447 18.46 -13.21 12.94
N SER A 448 19.14 -13.68 11.89
CA SER A 448 20.48 -14.26 11.97
C SER A 448 21.49 -13.18 12.38
N PRO A 449 22.28 -13.41 13.45
CA PRO A 449 23.29 -12.45 13.88
C PRO A 449 24.36 -12.22 12.81
N GLU A 450 24.86 -10.98 12.76
CA GLU A 450 26.03 -10.60 11.96
C GLU A 450 26.80 -9.48 12.67
N SER A 451 27.98 -9.11 12.16
CA SER A 451 28.83 -8.10 12.82
C SER A 451 28.10 -6.76 13.05
N GLY A 452 27.97 -6.34 14.31
CA GLY A 452 27.25 -5.13 14.72
C GLY A 452 25.71 -5.27 14.77
N LEU A 453 25.15 -6.43 14.42
CA LEU A 453 23.71 -6.71 14.43
C LEU A 453 23.46 -8.06 15.13
N PRO A 454 23.43 -8.11 16.47
CA PRO A 454 23.36 -9.36 17.23
C PRO A 454 22.03 -10.11 17.11
N MET A 455 20.99 -9.46 16.56
CA MET A 455 19.70 -10.08 16.20
C MET A 455 19.39 -9.93 14.70
N GLY A 456 20.42 -9.78 13.87
CA GLY A 456 20.26 -9.47 12.45
C GLY A 456 19.51 -8.16 12.23
N ILE A 457 18.72 -8.11 11.17
CA ILE A 457 17.94 -6.92 10.78
C ILE A 457 16.55 -6.87 11.47
N ALA A 458 16.20 -7.87 12.28
CA ALA A 458 14.90 -7.94 12.96
C ALA A 458 14.58 -6.69 13.82
N PRO A 459 15.51 -6.15 14.64
CA PRO A 459 15.26 -4.92 15.40
C PRO A 459 15.00 -3.70 14.52
N VAL A 460 15.68 -3.61 13.36
CA VAL A 460 15.49 -2.52 12.40
C VAL A 460 14.09 -2.58 11.79
N GLY A 461 13.66 -3.77 11.35
CA GLY A 461 12.31 -3.92 10.82
C GLY A 461 11.23 -3.61 11.86
N ALA A 462 11.40 -4.08 13.10
CA ALA A 462 10.48 -3.74 14.19
C ALA A 462 10.36 -2.24 14.41
N PHE A 463 11.48 -1.51 14.38
CA PHE A 463 11.50 -0.05 14.49
C PHE A 463 10.76 0.64 13.34
N LEU A 464 11.05 0.25 12.10
CA LEU A 464 10.41 0.83 10.92
C LEU A 464 8.91 0.55 10.88
N TRP A 465 8.50 -0.65 11.29
CA TRP A 465 7.08 -0.99 11.44
C TRP A 465 6.43 -0.14 12.51
N HIS A 466 7.08 0.02 13.68
CA HIS A 466 6.56 0.89 14.73
C HIS A 466 6.35 2.32 14.24
N GLN A 467 7.36 2.90 13.58
CA GLN A 467 7.26 4.24 13.01
C GLN A 467 6.17 4.35 11.94
N ALA A 468 6.01 3.33 11.09
CA ALA A 468 4.96 3.33 10.07
C ALA A 468 3.56 3.21 10.67
N ILE A 469 3.39 2.37 11.71
CA ILE A 469 2.12 2.18 12.41
C ILE A 469 1.72 3.45 13.18
N THR A 470 2.62 3.99 14.01
CA THR A 470 2.33 5.17 14.83
C THR A 470 2.36 6.47 14.02
N GLY A 471 3.13 6.50 12.92
CA GLY A 471 3.20 7.63 11.99
C GLY A 471 2.14 7.63 10.89
N GLY A 472 1.15 6.72 10.92
CA GLY A 472 -0.03 6.77 10.05
C GLY A 472 0.18 6.26 8.61
N PHE A 473 1.26 5.52 8.33
CA PHE A 473 1.47 4.92 7.00
C PHE A 473 0.32 4.00 6.60
N PHE A 474 -0.17 3.20 7.56
CA PHE A 474 -1.21 2.18 7.39
C PHE A 474 -2.63 2.67 7.69
N LYS A 475 -2.82 3.96 7.99
CA LYS A 475 -4.18 4.49 7.95
C LYS A 475 -4.71 4.20 6.55
N ALA A 476 -5.79 3.42 6.47
CA ALA A 476 -6.64 3.46 5.30
C ALA A 476 -6.91 4.94 5.00
N PRO A 477 -7.03 5.38 3.74
CA PRO A 477 -7.49 6.73 3.44
C PRO A 477 -8.80 6.93 4.19
N SER A 478 -8.74 7.60 5.35
CA SER A 478 -9.84 7.61 6.28
C SER A 478 -10.82 8.64 5.79
N THR A 479 -12.09 8.26 5.82
CA THR A 479 -13.27 9.12 5.86
C THR A 479 -13.34 9.99 7.14
N GLN A 480 -12.19 10.27 7.76
CA GLN A 480 -11.96 11.17 8.89
C GLN A 480 -10.54 11.78 8.75
N ALA A 481 -10.43 13.05 9.11
CA ALA A 481 -9.40 14.01 8.68
C ALA A 481 -7.92 13.60 8.90
N PRO A 482 -6.99 14.10 8.06
CA PRO A 482 -5.56 14.04 8.37
C PRO A 482 -5.24 14.92 9.59
N ALA A 483 -4.39 14.39 10.47
CA ALA A 483 -3.52 15.24 11.28
C ALA A 483 -2.66 16.10 10.35
N GLN A 484 -2.50 17.37 10.70
CA GLN A 484 -1.74 18.42 10.02
C GLN A 484 -0.89 17.95 8.83
N VAL A 485 -1.38 18.24 7.63
CA VAL A 485 -0.62 18.10 6.38
C VAL A 485 0.45 19.20 6.37
N PRO A 486 1.75 18.89 6.29
CA PRO A 486 2.74 19.87 5.86
C PRO A 486 2.32 20.33 4.47
N ALA A 487 2.24 21.63 4.23
CA ALA A 487 1.87 22.21 2.94
C ALA A 487 2.55 21.46 1.77
N GLY A 488 1.81 20.61 1.02
CA GLY A 488 2.41 19.80 -0.06
C GLY A 488 1.73 18.50 -0.53
N GLY A 489 0.47 18.19 -0.22
CA GLY A 489 -0.26 17.02 -0.79
C GLY A 489 -0.77 17.23 -2.23
N SER A 490 -1.04 16.14 -2.98
CA SER A 490 -1.50 16.21 -4.38
C SER A 490 -2.93 16.76 -4.51
N PRO A 491 -3.21 17.73 -5.40
CA PRO A 491 -4.51 18.42 -5.51
C PRO A 491 -5.65 17.57 -6.14
N ARG A 492 -5.41 16.28 -6.40
CA ARG A 492 -6.27 15.39 -7.21
C ARG A 492 -6.76 14.15 -6.45
N GLU A 493 -7.06 14.24 -5.15
CA GLU A 493 -7.65 13.12 -4.41
C GLU A 493 -9.17 13.30 -4.26
N PRO A 494 -9.98 12.24 -4.19
CA PRO A 494 -11.41 12.37 -3.91
C PRO A 494 -11.69 12.96 -2.53
N PHE A 495 -12.72 13.82 -2.40
CA PHE A 495 -13.24 14.31 -1.13
C PHE A 495 -14.72 13.98 -1.00
N ALA A 496 -15.17 13.56 0.17
CA ALA A 496 -16.57 13.15 0.35
C ALA A 496 -17.50 14.36 0.18
N PRO A 497 -18.54 14.28 -0.68
CA PRO A 497 -19.45 15.38 -0.89
C PRO A 497 -20.35 15.59 0.32
N PHE A 498 -20.74 16.83 0.57
CA PHE A 498 -21.59 17.19 1.70
C PHE A 498 -22.35 18.49 1.44
N ARG A 499 -23.48 18.67 2.14
CA ARG A 499 -24.17 19.96 2.21
C ARG A 499 -23.39 20.89 3.13
N VAL A 500 -23.00 22.05 2.61
CA VAL A 500 -22.14 23.00 3.34
C VAL A 500 -22.99 23.91 4.22
N ILE A 501 -23.88 24.67 3.59
CA ILE A 501 -24.80 25.62 4.24
C ILE A 501 -25.91 26.00 3.25
N GLY A 502 -27.13 26.24 3.73
CA GLY A 502 -28.25 26.57 2.86
C GLY A 502 -28.46 25.51 1.79
N ASN A 503 -28.49 25.93 0.52
CA ASN A 503 -28.64 25.09 -0.66
C ASN A 503 -27.31 24.80 -1.39
N ILE A 504 -26.17 25.07 -0.75
CA ILE A 504 -24.83 24.93 -1.31
C ILE A 504 -24.22 23.60 -0.87
N HIS A 505 -23.69 22.86 -1.83
CA HIS A 505 -23.06 21.56 -1.61
C HIS A 505 -21.63 21.57 -2.15
N TYR A 506 -20.72 20.94 -1.42
CA TYR A 506 -19.37 20.69 -1.89
C TYR A 506 -19.33 19.37 -2.64
N VAL A 507 -18.84 19.40 -3.89
CA VAL A 507 -18.75 18.24 -4.79
C VAL A 507 -17.37 18.10 -5.44
N GLY A 508 -16.41 18.94 -5.04
CA GLY A 508 -15.03 18.99 -5.55
C GLY A 508 -14.11 17.89 -4.99
N SER A 509 -12.81 18.01 -5.31
CA SER A 509 -11.75 17.09 -4.88
C SER A 509 -11.20 17.46 -3.49
N SER A 510 -10.10 16.85 -3.03
CA SER A 510 -9.43 17.21 -1.78
C SER A 510 -8.84 18.61 -1.78
N ASN A 511 -8.63 19.20 -2.97
CA ASN A 511 -8.14 20.57 -3.09
C ASN A 511 -8.91 21.39 -4.13
N ALA A 512 -9.09 20.93 -5.37
CA ALA A 512 -9.83 21.67 -6.38
C ALA A 512 -11.33 21.75 -6.01
N GLY A 513 -11.77 22.94 -5.64
CA GLY A 513 -13.14 23.23 -5.24
C GLY A 513 -14.11 23.08 -6.41
N SER A 514 -15.25 22.46 -6.15
CA SER A 514 -16.40 22.49 -7.04
C SER A 514 -17.67 22.51 -6.18
N PHE A 515 -18.61 23.37 -6.53
CA PHE A 515 -19.80 23.63 -5.72
C PHE A 515 -21.06 23.43 -6.53
N LEU A 516 -22.03 22.73 -5.96
CA LEU A 516 -23.37 22.58 -6.51
C LEU A 516 -24.34 23.45 -5.71
N VAL A 517 -24.91 24.45 -6.36
CA VAL A 517 -25.97 25.30 -5.81
C VAL A 517 -27.32 24.80 -6.32
N THR A 518 -28.18 24.37 -5.39
CA THR A 518 -29.42 23.66 -5.71
C THR A 518 -30.64 24.57 -5.64
N THR A 519 -31.57 24.43 -6.58
CA THR A 519 -32.83 25.19 -6.64
C THR A 519 -33.95 24.27 -7.12
N PRO A 520 -35.22 24.62 -6.86
CA PRO A 520 -36.37 23.88 -7.42
C PRO A 520 -36.40 23.82 -8.95
N ASP A 521 -35.84 24.83 -9.63
CA ASP A 521 -35.87 24.95 -11.10
C ASP A 521 -34.63 24.36 -11.79
N GLY A 522 -33.77 23.69 -11.01
CA GLY A 522 -32.52 23.10 -11.46
C GLY A 522 -31.31 23.55 -10.64
N HIS A 523 -30.11 23.18 -11.05
CA HIS A 523 -28.88 23.39 -10.28
C HIS A 523 -27.83 24.17 -11.07
N ILE A 524 -26.96 24.87 -10.35
CA ILE A 524 -25.80 25.57 -10.87
C ILE A 524 -24.55 24.84 -10.38
N LEU A 525 -23.65 24.47 -11.28
CA LEU A 525 -22.34 23.92 -10.95
C LEU A 525 -21.28 25.03 -11.11
N ILE A 526 -20.53 25.33 -10.06
CA ILE A 526 -19.38 26.24 -10.08
C ILE A 526 -18.11 25.40 -10.03
N ASP A 527 -17.29 25.49 -11.08
CA ASP A 527 -16.12 24.67 -11.36
C ASP A 527 -16.42 23.16 -11.53
N SER A 528 -15.58 22.47 -12.28
CA SER A 528 -15.77 21.07 -12.72
C SER A 528 -14.59 20.15 -12.43
N GLY A 529 -13.54 20.65 -11.77
CA GLY A 529 -12.34 19.90 -11.48
C GLY A 529 -11.42 19.70 -12.69
N TYR A 530 -10.48 18.76 -12.55
CA TYR A 530 -9.52 18.37 -13.58
C TYR A 530 -10.13 17.47 -14.67
N PRO A 531 -9.53 17.39 -15.88
CA PRO A 531 -9.91 16.46 -16.96
C PRO A 531 -9.81 14.97 -16.57
N GLN A 532 -9.12 14.65 -15.47
CA GLN A 532 -8.98 13.28 -14.98
C GLN A 532 -9.98 12.96 -13.86
N THR A 533 -10.67 13.98 -13.33
CA THR A 533 -11.47 13.88 -12.10
C THR A 533 -12.92 14.31 -12.27
N GLU A 534 -13.38 14.70 -13.47
CA GLU A 534 -14.79 15.05 -13.73
C GLU A 534 -15.78 13.94 -13.32
N SER A 535 -15.39 12.67 -13.46
CA SER A 535 -16.20 11.52 -13.05
C SER A 535 -16.42 11.45 -11.53
N TRP A 536 -15.50 12.01 -10.74
CA TRP A 536 -15.67 12.10 -9.29
C TRP A 536 -16.63 13.20 -8.90
N VAL A 537 -16.56 14.37 -9.54
CA VAL A 537 -17.53 15.46 -9.32
C VAL A 537 -18.94 14.96 -9.68
N ARG A 538 -19.06 14.20 -10.77
CA ARG A 538 -20.31 13.52 -11.14
C ARG A 538 -20.78 12.57 -10.04
N ALA A 539 -19.91 11.65 -9.61
CA ALA A 539 -20.26 10.68 -8.58
C ALA A 539 -20.62 11.36 -7.25
N SER A 540 -19.99 12.49 -6.93
CA SER A 540 -20.27 13.31 -5.76
C SER A 540 -21.68 13.89 -5.80
N ILE A 541 -22.09 14.44 -6.95
CA ILE A 541 -23.45 14.98 -7.18
C ILE A 541 -24.48 13.86 -7.05
N GLU A 542 -24.25 12.72 -7.71
CA GLU A 542 -25.14 11.54 -7.66
C GLU A 542 -25.25 10.98 -6.23
N ARG A 543 -24.14 10.94 -5.48
CA ARG A 543 -24.11 10.46 -4.08
C ARG A 543 -24.91 11.33 -3.12
N LEU A 544 -25.01 12.63 -3.39
CA LEU A 544 -25.88 13.54 -2.63
C LEU A 544 -27.37 13.41 -3.01
N GLY A 545 -27.70 12.55 -3.99
CA GLY A 545 -29.06 12.29 -4.43
C GLY A 545 -29.55 13.22 -5.54
N PHE A 546 -28.68 14.05 -6.13
CA PHE A 546 -29.04 14.95 -7.22
C PHE A 546 -28.85 14.28 -8.58
N ARG A 547 -29.68 14.64 -9.55
CA ARG A 547 -29.56 14.17 -10.93
C ARG A 547 -28.70 15.14 -11.73
N LEU A 548 -27.77 14.62 -12.52
CA LEU A 548 -26.95 15.45 -13.42
C LEU A 548 -27.79 16.28 -14.40
N THR A 549 -28.87 15.70 -14.95
CA THR A 549 -29.77 16.38 -15.90
C THR A 549 -30.49 17.59 -15.32
N ASP A 550 -30.47 17.76 -13.99
CA ASP A 550 -31.05 18.93 -13.33
C ASP A 550 -30.07 20.10 -13.26
N ILE A 551 -28.79 19.92 -13.61
CA ILE A 551 -27.82 21.01 -13.76
C ILE A 551 -28.16 21.80 -15.02
N LYS A 552 -28.45 23.10 -14.88
CA LYS A 552 -28.88 23.98 -15.97
C LYS A 552 -27.81 25.00 -16.36
N VAL A 553 -26.93 25.34 -15.42
CA VAL A 553 -25.86 26.33 -15.62
C VAL A 553 -24.55 25.78 -15.07
N ILE A 554 -23.48 25.93 -15.83
CA ILE A 554 -22.09 25.67 -15.41
C ILE A 554 -21.33 26.99 -15.46
N LEU A 555 -20.68 27.34 -14.37
CA LEU A 555 -19.87 28.54 -14.19
C LEU A 555 -18.43 28.15 -13.83
N ASN A 556 -17.49 29.04 -14.06
CA ASN A 556 -16.12 28.91 -13.56
C ASN A 556 -15.73 30.07 -12.65
N THR A 557 -14.80 29.80 -11.74
CA THR A 557 -14.04 30.85 -11.06
C THR A 557 -12.95 31.40 -11.97
N HIS A 558 -12.17 30.54 -12.63
CA HIS A 558 -11.12 30.94 -13.58
C HIS A 558 -10.73 29.83 -14.57
N ALA A 559 -10.18 30.20 -15.72
CA ALA A 559 -9.82 29.27 -16.79
C ALA A 559 -8.47 28.57 -16.61
N HIS A 560 -8.37 27.67 -15.62
CA HIS A 560 -7.27 26.71 -15.51
C HIS A 560 -7.77 25.26 -15.48
N ALA A 561 -6.89 24.33 -15.86
CA ALA A 561 -7.24 22.93 -16.10
C ALA A 561 -7.89 22.25 -14.88
N ASP A 562 -7.55 22.67 -13.68
CA ASP A 562 -8.07 22.19 -12.42
C ASP A 562 -9.48 22.66 -12.07
N HIS A 563 -10.02 23.65 -12.80
CA HIS A 563 -11.35 24.22 -12.57
C HIS A 563 -12.28 24.01 -13.78
N VAL A 564 -11.77 24.20 -15.00
CA VAL A 564 -12.56 24.05 -16.23
C VAL A 564 -12.36 22.72 -16.95
N GLY A 565 -11.53 21.83 -16.39
CA GLY A 565 -11.12 20.58 -17.04
C GLY A 565 -12.27 19.68 -17.45
N GLY A 566 -13.32 19.62 -16.62
CA GLY A 566 -14.52 18.82 -16.84
C GLY A 566 -15.66 19.55 -17.57
N HIS A 567 -15.55 20.84 -17.93
CA HIS A 567 -16.68 21.63 -18.45
C HIS A 567 -17.30 21.03 -19.72
N ALA A 568 -16.47 20.62 -20.68
CA ALA A 568 -16.96 20.00 -21.91
C ALA A 568 -17.75 18.72 -21.63
N GLN A 569 -17.24 17.88 -20.72
CA GLN A 569 -17.85 16.61 -20.38
C GLN A 569 -19.15 16.79 -19.59
N PHE A 570 -19.20 17.75 -18.66
CA PHE A 570 -20.42 18.09 -17.94
C PHE A 570 -21.48 18.68 -18.84
N LYS A 571 -21.10 19.53 -19.81
CA LYS A 571 -22.05 20.02 -20.82
C LYS A 571 -22.67 18.88 -21.61
N GLU A 572 -21.87 17.90 -22.02
CA GLU A 572 -22.36 16.69 -22.71
C GLU A 572 -23.31 15.86 -21.84
N TRP A 573 -23.01 15.68 -20.55
CA TRP A 573 -23.86 14.89 -19.65
C TRP A 573 -25.17 15.57 -19.27
N THR A 574 -25.20 16.90 -19.26
CA THR A 574 -26.29 17.67 -18.63
C THR A 574 -27.12 18.49 -19.63
N GLY A 575 -26.53 18.88 -20.76
CA GLY A 575 -27.08 19.90 -21.64
C GLY A 575 -27.08 21.31 -21.05
N ALA A 576 -26.39 21.54 -19.93
CA ALA A 576 -26.35 22.83 -19.25
C ALA A 576 -25.68 23.92 -20.10
N ARG A 577 -26.09 25.17 -19.87
CA ARG A 577 -25.42 26.34 -20.45
C ARG A 577 -24.13 26.62 -19.68
N VAL A 578 -23.02 26.76 -20.39
CA VAL A 578 -21.73 27.15 -19.83
C VAL A 578 -21.56 28.65 -20.05
N LEU A 579 -21.43 29.40 -18.96
CA LEU A 579 -21.22 30.85 -18.98
C LEU A 579 -19.88 31.17 -18.32
N THR A 580 -19.09 32.05 -18.94
CA THR A 580 -17.76 32.45 -18.47
C THR A 580 -17.53 33.93 -18.73
N SER A 581 -16.48 34.55 -18.19
CA SER A 581 -16.16 35.94 -18.51
C SER A 581 -15.66 36.08 -19.95
N GLU A 582 -15.82 37.28 -20.54
CA GLU A 582 -15.35 37.55 -21.92
C GLU A 582 -13.86 37.24 -22.09
N ALA A 583 -13.04 37.53 -21.08
CA ALA A 583 -11.60 37.37 -21.14
C ALA A 583 -11.13 35.90 -21.01
N ASP A 584 -11.85 35.04 -20.30
CA ASP A 584 -11.51 33.61 -20.15
C ASP A 584 -12.16 32.74 -21.25
N LYS A 585 -13.21 33.23 -21.93
CA LYS A 585 -13.86 32.54 -23.04
C LYS A 585 -12.90 31.97 -24.10
N PRO A 586 -11.95 32.73 -24.67
CA PRO A 586 -11.04 32.19 -25.69
C PRO A 586 -10.15 31.07 -25.14
N VAL A 587 -9.70 31.18 -23.88
CA VAL A 587 -8.84 30.18 -23.21
C VAL A 587 -9.59 28.86 -23.00
N ILE A 588 -10.87 28.94 -22.61
CA ILE A 588 -11.72 27.74 -22.49
C ILE A 588 -11.99 27.11 -23.86
N ALA A 589 -12.20 27.95 -24.89
CA ALA A 589 -12.53 27.53 -26.25
C ALA A 589 -11.38 26.82 -26.99
N ASP A 590 -10.12 27.06 -26.60
CA ASP A 590 -8.95 26.42 -27.22
C ASP A 590 -8.24 25.39 -26.33
N GLY A 591 -8.78 25.15 -25.12
CA GLY A 591 -8.24 24.16 -24.19
C GLY A 591 -7.00 24.63 -23.42
N GLY A 592 -6.82 25.94 -23.24
CA GLY A 592 -5.72 26.53 -22.45
C GLY A 592 -4.52 26.98 -23.28
N ARG A 593 -4.63 26.99 -24.62
CA ARG A 593 -3.52 27.32 -25.51
C ARG A 593 -3.25 28.82 -25.57
N SER A 594 -4.28 29.65 -25.43
CA SER A 594 -4.18 31.11 -25.38
C SER A 594 -3.96 31.67 -23.98
N ASP A 595 -3.82 30.81 -22.96
CA ASP A 595 -3.46 31.28 -21.62
C ASP A 595 -2.09 31.97 -21.66
N PHE A 596 -1.92 33.05 -20.90
CA PHE A 596 -0.68 33.83 -20.93
C PHE A 596 0.53 33.06 -20.38
N ARG A 597 0.29 31.97 -19.62
CA ARG A 597 1.31 31.04 -19.12
C ARG A 597 1.48 29.84 -20.04
N SER A 598 0.66 29.71 -21.08
CA SER A 598 0.66 28.54 -21.95
C SER A 598 1.98 28.40 -22.71
N ASP A 599 2.36 27.14 -22.91
CA ASP A 599 3.38 26.71 -23.85
C ASP A 599 2.78 26.19 -25.18
N GLY A 600 1.49 26.45 -25.41
CA GLY A 600 0.75 26.06 -26.60
C GLY A 600 0.14 24.64 -26.55
N ARG A 601 0.37 23.90 -25.46
CA ARG A 601 -0.28 22.61 -25.24
C ARG A 601 -1.74 22.77 -24.87
N GLN A 602 -2.56 21.86 -25.38
CA GLN A 602 -3.94 21.72 -24.96
C GLN A 602 -3.98 20.93 -23.64
N LEU A 603 -4.62 21.49 -22.62
CA LEU A 603 -4.65 20.94 -21.26
C LEU A 603 -5.99 20.30 -20.90
N TRP A 604 -7.08 20.71 -21.52
CA TRP A 604 -8.43 20.14 -21.35
C TRP A 604 -9.16 20.00 -22.68
N LYS A 605 -10.34 19.36 -22.67
CA LYS A 605 -11.19 19.25 -23.85
C LYS A 605 -11.79 20.64 -24.16
N PRO A 606 -11.52 21.23 -25.33
CA PRO A 606 -11.96 22.58 -25.64
C PRO A 606 -13.49 22.67 -25.70
N LEU A 607 -14.01 23.83 -25.31
CA LEU A 607 -15.45 24.07 -25.26
C LEU A 607 -15.77 25.53 -25.61
N VAL A 608 -16.68 25.71 -26.57
CA VAL A 608 -17.29 27.03 -26.80
C VAL A 608 -18.37 27.26 -25.75
N ALA A 609 -18.14 28.24 -24.87
CA ALA A 609 -19.12 28.69 -23.89
C ALA A 609 -20.36 29.30 -24.59
N ASP A 610 -21.54 29.06 -24.04
CA ASP A 610 -22.84 29.48 -24.61
C ASP A 610 -23.11 30.98 -24.45
N GLY A 611 -22.38 31.65 -23.56
CA GLY A 611 -22.52 33.08 -23.31
C GLY A 611 -21.35 33.62 -22.50
N THR A 612 -21.28 34.95 -22.44
CA THR A 612 -20.30 35.66 -21.62
C THR A 612 -20.96 36.45 -20.52
N ILE A 613 -20.20 36.69 -19.45
CA ILE A 613 -20.64 37.39 -18.24
C ILE A 613 -19.76 38.62 -18.03
N ARG A 614 -20.39 39.73 -17.63
CA ARG A 614 -19.75 41.00 -17.30
C ARG A 614 -19.66 41.22 -15.79
N ASP A 615 -18.82 42.18 -15.40
CA ASP A 615 -18.74 42.61 -14.01
C ASP A 615 -20.09 43.16 -13.51
N GLY A 616 -20.50 42.75 -12.32
CA GLY A 616 -21.80 43.06 -11.71
C GLY A 616 -22.99 42.33 -12.32
N GLU A 617 -22.80 41.48 -13.33
CA GLU A 617 -23.91 40.76 -13.97
C GLU A 617 -24.49 39.67 -13.06
N THR A 618 -25.80 39.42 -13.22
CA THR A 618 -26.55 38.50 -12.35
C THR A 618 -26.99 37.24 -13.10
N ILE A 619 -26.71 36.08 -12.52
CA ILE A 619 -27.20 34.78 -12.98
C ILE A 619 -28.32 34.34 -12.05
N ARG A 620 -29.52 34.15 -12.61
CA ARG A 620 -30.72 33.73 -11.87
C ARG A 620 -31.15 32.33 -12.29
N LEU A 621 -31.40 31.48 -11.30
CA LEU A 621 -32.05 30.18 -11.47
C LEU A 621 -32.99 29.97 -10.28
N GLY A 622 -34.29 29.94 -10.55
CA GLY A 622 -35.32 29.98 -9.52
C GLY A 622 -35.14 31.12 -8.52
N ASN A 623 -35.13 30.78 -7.23
CA ASN A 623 -34.98 31.75 -6.14
C ASN A 623 -33.51 32.15 -5.85
N VAL A 624 -32.55 31.60 -6.58
CA VAL A 624 -31.13 31.90 -6.41
C VAL A 624 -30.66 32.97 -7.39
N THR A 625 -29.93 33.95 -6.88
CA THR A 625 -29.22 34.96 -7.69
C THR A 625 -27.74 34.93 -7.32
N LEU A 626 -26.87 34.68 -8.30
CA LEU A 626 -25.43 34.89 -8.20
C LEU A 626 -25.06 36.20 -8.90
N VAL A 627 -24.13 36.97 -8.32
CA VAL A 627 -23.54 38.16 -8.93
C VAL A 627 -22.08 37.87 -9.27
N ALA A 628 -21.67 38.14 -10.51
CA ALA A 628 -20.29 38.05 -10.95
C ALA A 628 -19.52 39.32 -10.59
N HIS A 629 -18.33 39.15 -10.02
CA HIS A 629 -17.36 40.21 -9.78
C HIS A 629 -16.07 39.84 -10.49
N LEU A 630 -15.69 40.59 -11.52
CA LEU A 630 -14.45 40.33 -12.23
C LEU A 630 -13.27 40.74 -11.35
N THR A 631 -12.44 39.75 -11.00
CA THR A 631 -11.27 39.90 -10.14
C THR A 631 -10.02 39.44 -10.90
N PRO A 632 -9.69 40.07 -12.04
CA PRO A 632 -8.59 39.64 -12.92
C PRO A 632 -7.23 39.63 -12.22
N GLY A 633 -6.31 38.83 -12.76
CA GLY A 633 -4.92 38.72 -12.28
C GLY A 633 -4.39 37.30 -12.45
N HIS A 634 -4.97 36.34 -11.73
CA HIS A 634 -4.57 34.93 -11.85
C HIS A 634 -4.87 34.34 -13.22
N THR A 635 -6.04 34.66 -13.76
CA THR A 635 -6.36 34.63 -15.19
C THR A 635 -6.90 36.01 -15.58
N ARG A 636 -6.95 36.32 -16.87
CA ARG A 636 -7.51 37.60 -17.34
C ARG A 636 -9.00 37.73 -17.04
N GLY A 637 -9.70 36.60 -16.98
CA GLY A 637 -11.13 36.52 -16.74
C GLY A 637 -11.52 35.95 -15.39
N ASN A 638 -10.60 35.93 -14.41
CA ASN A 638 -10.88 35.44 -13.07
C ASN A 638 -12.11 36.14 -12.48
N THR A 639 -13.03 35.36 -11.94
CA THR A 639 -14.36 35.79 -11.52
C THR A 639 -14.65 35.29 -10.10
N THR A 640 -15.00 36.22 -9.22
CA THR A 640 -15.53 35.95 -7.89
C THR A 640 -17.05 35.97 -7.96
N TRP A 641 -17.71 34.96 -7.38
CA TRP A 641 -19.16 34.87 -7.35
C TRP A 641 -19.70 35.20 -5.97
N THR A 642 -20.78 35.97 -5.88
CA THR A 642 -21.47 36.23 -4.61
C THR A 642 -22.93 35.84 -4.68
N MET A 643 -23.49 35.38 -3.57
CA MET A 643 -24.93 35.14 -3.43
C MET A 643 -25.37 35.33 -1.98
N ALA A 644 -26.67 35.47 -1.76
CA ALA A 644 -27.26 35.44 -0.43
C ALA A 644 -27.96 34.09 -0.19
N ILE A 645 -27.86 33.56 1.03
CA ILE A 645 -28.59 32.38 1.48
C ILE A 645 -29.37 32.68 2.77
N ASP A 646 -30.40 31.88 3.05
CA ASP A 646 -31.02 31.81 4.37
C ASP A 646 -30.56 30.53 5.09
N GLU A 647 -30.05 30.68 6.31
CA GLU A 647 -29.74 29.56 7.21
C GLU A 647 -30.28 29.90 8.61
N GLY A 648 -31.24 29.11 9.09
CA GLY A 648 -31.82 29.31 10.42
C GLY A 648 -32.58 30.64 10.57
N GLY A 649 -33.19 31.17 9.49
CA GLY A 649 -33.94 32.41 9.50
C GLY A 649 -33.08 33.68 9.45
N ARG A 650 -31.77 33.54 9.17
CA ARG A 650 -30.84 34.66 9.00
C ARG A 650 -30.25 34.63 7.59
N LYS A 651 -30.15 35.82 6.99
CA LYS A 651 -29.49 36.01 5.71
C LYS A 651 -27.98 36.06 5.89
N HIS A 652 -27.26 35.32 5.05
CA HIS A 652 -25.80 35.30 5.00
C HIS A 652 -25.32 35.59 3.57
N ASN A 653 -24.29 36.43 3.45
CA ASN A 653 -23.59 36.72 2.21
C ASN A 653 -22.49 35.66 2.00
N VAL A 654 -22.56 34.98 0.87
CA VAL A 654 -21.61 33.94 0.46
C VAL A 654 -20.73 34.48 -0.65
N VAL A 655 -19.42 34.27 -0.53
CA VAL A 655 -18.43 34.65 -1.54
C VAL A 655 -17.64 33.40 -1.98
N PHE A 656 -17.75 33.04 -3.26
CA PHE A 656 -16.88 32.08 -3.93
C PHE A 656 -15.78 32.87 -4.65
N VAL A 657 -14.67 33.08 -3.95
CA VAL A 657 -13.56 33.87 -4.48
C VAL A 657 -12.86 33.10 -5.59
N GLY A 658 -12.59 33.81 -6.69
CA GLY A 658 -11.65 33.35 -7.70
C GLY A 658 -10.23 33.23 -7.14
N SER A 659 -9.23 33.15 -8.00
CA SER A 659 -7.84 33.03 -7.55
C SER A 659 -7.13 34.36 -7.41
N MET A 660 -6.57 34.58 -6.21
CA MET A 660 -5.58 35.62 -5.92
C MET A 660 -4.18 35.04 -5.70
N GLY A 661 -3.96 33.77 -6.03
CA GLY A 661 -2.68 33.10 -5.87
C GLY A 661 -1.69 33.45 -6.98
N LEU A 662 -0.42 33.68 -6.64
CA LEU A 662 0.64 33.90 -7.62
C LEU A 662 1.22 32.58 -8.11
N ASN A 663 1.32 32.42 -9.42
CA ASN A 663 2.03 31.29 -10.02
C ASN A 663 3.53 31.60 -10.08
N ARG A 664 4.37 30.63 -9.69
CA ARG A 664 5.83 30.82 -9.51
C ARG A 664 6.57 31.30 -10.75
N ASP A 665 6.02 31.04 -11.94
CA ASP A 665 6.57 31.34 -13.25
C ASP A 665 6.03 32.63 -13.87
N VAL A 666 5.19 33.38 -13.14
CA VAL A 666 4.55 34.60 -13.64
C VAL A 666 5.22 35.84 -13.07
N ALA A 667 5.86 36.62 -13.94
CA ALA A 667 6.34 37.95 -13.60
C ALA A 667 5.16 38.94 -13.49
N LEU A 668 5.21 39.82 -12.49
CA LEU A 668 4.27 40.94 -12.31
C LEU A 668 4.75 42.22 -13.00
N VAL A 669 6.07 42.40 -13.13
CA VAL A 669 6.72 43.53 -13.80
C VAL A 669 7.25 43.11 -15.15
N GLY A 670 6.97 43.91 -16.19
CA GLY A 670 7.50 43.66 -17.55
C GLY A 670 6.93 42.42 -18.24
N ASN A 671 5.79 41.90 -17.78
CA ASN A 671 5.15 40.74 -18.37
C ASN A 671 4.57 41.09 -19.76
N THR A 672 5.29 40.73 -20.82
CA THR A 672 4.89 41.06 -22.20
C THR A 672 3.64 40.30 -22.66
N LYS A 673 3.36 39.14 -22.06
CA LYS A 673 2.16 38.36 -22.35
C LYS A 673 0.94 38.91 -21.61
N TYR A 674 1.13 39.59 -20.47
CA TYR A 674 0.05 40.24 -19.71
C TYR A 674 0.51 41.60 -19.14
N PRO A 675 0.58 42.66 -19.97
CA PRO A 675 1.20 43.94 -19.60
C PRO A 675 0.54 44.74 -18.45
N GLY A 676 -0.65 44.35 -17.99
CA GLY A 676 -1.40 45.01 -16.91
C GLY A 676 -1.65 44.14 -15.67
N ILE A 677 -0.97 42.99 -15.54
CA ILE A 677 -1.26 41.99 -14.51
C ILE A 677 -1.21 42.54 -13.08
N ALA A 678 -0.23 43.41 -12.75
CA ALA A 678 -0.09 43.97 -11.41
C ALA A 678 -1.24 44.93 -11.06
N ASP A 679 -1.70 45.73 -12.02
CA ASP A 679 -2.84 46.63 -11.83
C ASP A 679 -4.15 45.85 -11.67
N ASP A 680 -4.29 44.74 -12.40
CA ASP A 680 -5.43 43.82 -12.27
C ASP A 680 -5.47 43.19 -10.87
N TYR A 681 -4.36 42.62 -10.37
CA TYR A 681 -4.30 42.13 -8.99
C TYR A 681 -4.67 43.21 -7.97
N THR A 682 -4.16 44.43 -8.16
CA THR A 682 -4.39 45.56 -7.24
C THR A 682 -5.88 45.94 -7.20
N ARG A 683 -6.53 46.05 -8.37
CA ARG A 683 -7.98 46.28 -8.45
C ARG A 683 -8.77 45.14 -7.82
N SER A 684 -8.37 43.89 -8.08
CA SER A 684 -9.03 42.70 -7.55
C SER A 684 -8.99 42.63 -6.03
N PHE A 685 -7.86 42.99 -5.39
CA PHE A 685 -7.82 43.12 -3.92
C PHE A 685 -8.75 44.22 -3.42
N ALA A 686 -8.84 45.36 -4.10
CA ALA A 686 -9.76 46.43 -3.73
C ALA A 686 -11.23 46.01 -3.85
N VAL A 687 -11.60 45.24 -4.88
CA VAL A 687 -12.94 44.67 -5.02
C VAL A 687 -13.23 43.72 -3.85
N LEU A 688 -12.35 42.74 -3.60
CA LEU A 688 -12.56 41.73 -2.56
C LEU A 688 -12.70 42.35 -1.15
N LYS A 689 -11.96 43.41 -0.84
CA LYS A 689 -12.03 44.15 0.44
C LYS A 689 -13.39 44.82 0.68
N ASN A 690 -14.14 45.11 -0.38
CA ASN A 690 -15.43 45.80 -0.30
C ASN A 690 -16.64 44.85 -0.38
N LEU A 691 -16.41 43.54 -0.54
CA LEU A 691 -17.50 42.56 -0.59
C LEU A 691 -17.97 42.19 0.84
N PRO A 692 -19.29 42.24 1.13
CA PRO A 692 -19.80 41.65 2.35
C PRO A 692 -19.64 40.13 2.31
N SER A 693 -19.09 39.54 3.37
CA SER A 693 -18.79 38.11 3.44
C SER A 693 -19.09 37.57 4.83
N ASP A 694 -20.12 36.73 4.93
CA ASP A 694 -20.41 35.92 6.12
C ASP A 694 -19.87 34.50 5.95
N VAL A 695 -19.85 34.00 4.71
CA VAL A 695 -19.38 32.66 4.32
C VAL A 695 -18.41 32.83 3.16
N PHE A 696 -17.20 32.29 3.33
CA PHE A 696 -16.13 32.40 2.34
C PHE A 696 -15.69 31.02 1.84
N PHE A 697 -15.66 30.88 0.51
CA PHE A 697 -15.06 29.77 -0.21
C PHE A 697 -13.98 30.29 -1.15
N ALA A 698 -12.91 29.52 -1.28
CA ALA A 698 -11.92 29.72 -2.35
C ALA A 698 -11.90 28.49 -3.28
N PHE A 699 -11.32 28.70 -4.45
CA PHE A 699 -11.08 27.70 -5.48
C PHE A 699 -10.22 26.50 -4.98
N HIS A 700 -9.37 26.69 -3.97
CA HIS A 700 -8.65 25.59 -3.32
C HIS A 700 -9.03 25.39 -1.85
N ALA A 701 -9.19 24.14 -1.43
CA ALA A 701 -9.66 23.72 -0.10
C ALA A 701 -8.80 24.26 1.05
N ASP A 702 -7.50 24.37 0.85
CA ASP A 702 -6.53 24.86 1.84
C ASP A 702 -6.67 26.36 2.12
N HIS A 703 -7.14 27.15 1.15
CA HIS A 703 -7.27 28.60 1.26
C HIS A 703 -8.38 29.06 2.20
N TYR A 704 -9.38 28.22 2.49
CA TYR A 704 -10.50 28.55 3.39
C TYR A 704 -10.70 27.52 4.51
N GLY A 705 -9.75 26.59 4.68
CA GLY A 705 -9.76 25.62 5.76
C GLY A 705 -10.88 24.57 5.64
N LEU A 706 -11.20 24.12 4.42
CA LEU A 706 -12.30 23.18 4.13
C LEU A 706 -12.31 21.98 5.09
N VAL A 707 -11.15 21.33 5.26
CA VAL A 707 -11.02 20.09 6.04
C VAL A 707 -11.41 20.32 7.49
N GLU A 708 -10.89 21.39 8.10
CA GLU A 708 -11.16 21.71 9.51
C GLU A 708 -12.59 22.19 9.71
N LYS A 709 -13.11 23.04 8.82
CA LYS A 709 -14.51 23.49 8.85
C LYS A 709 -15.47 22.30 8.67
N LYS A 710 -15.17 21.36 7.77
CA LYS A 710 -15.95 20.13 7.62
C LYS A 710 -15.88 19.25 8.87
N ARG A 711 -14.70 19.04 9.45
CA ARG A 711 -14.58 18.28 10.71
C ARG A 711 -15.50 18.87 11.79
N ARG A 712 -15.45 20.19 11.99
CA ARG A 712 -16.34 20.89 12.93
C ARG A 712 -17.82 20.75 12.56
N LEU A 713 -18.16 20.75 11.27
CA LEU A 713 -19.53 20.57 10.79
C LEU A 713 -20.05 19.16 11.11
N ASP A 714 -19.23 18.12 10.93
CA ASP A 714 -19.57 16.73 11.27
C ASP A 714 -19.76 16.52 12.77
N GLU A 715 -18.99 17.25 13.57
CA GLU A 715 -19.13 17.33 15.02
C GLU A 715 -20.34 18.16 15.46
N LYS A 716 -21.16 18.60 14.49
CA LYS A 716 -22.39 19.38 14.69
C LYS A 716 -22.11 20.70 15.42
N ALA A 717 -20.96 21.33 15.13
CA ALA A 717 -20.64 22.65 15.68
C ALA A 717 -21.73 23.67 15.35
N SER A 718 -22.06 24.50 16.34
CA SER A 718 -23.02 25.60 16.22
C SER A 718 -22.37 26.90 16.72
N PRO A 719 -22.40 28.00 15.94
CA PRO A 719 -22.98 28.08 14.59
C PRO A 719 -22.20 27.26 13.55
N ASN A 720 -22.79 27.08 12.36
CA ASN A 720 -22.16 26.36 11.24
C ASN A 720 -20.73 26.93 11.00
N PRO A 721 -19.67 26.10 11.02
CA PRO A 721 -18.28 26.58 10.95
C PRO A 721 -17.87 27.22 9.62
N PHE A 722 -18.72 27.12 8.59
CA PHE A 722 -18.52 27.86 7.34
C PHE A 722 -19.03 29.30 7.40
N ILE A 723 -19.78 29.67 8.44
CA ILE A 723 -20.03 31.07 8.80
C ILE A 723 -18.77 31.59 9.47
N ASP A 724 -17.95 32.28 8.69
CA ASP A 724 -16.59 32.71 9.01
C ASP A 724 -16.33 34.09 8.38
N PRO A 725 -16.81 35.18 9.02
CA PRO A 725 -16.67 36.53 8.48
C PRO A 725 -15.20 37.00 8.42
N ASP A 726 -14.31 36.40 9.21
CA ASP A 726 -12.88 36.73 9.24
C ASP A 726 -12.08 35.99 8.16
N GLY A 727 -12.64 34.92 7.58
CA GLY A 727 -11.95 34.07 6.60
C GLY A 727 -11.53 34.80 5.33
N LEU A 728 -12.41 35.61 4.75
CA LEU A 728 -12.09 36.41 3.55
C LEU A 728 -11.03 37.50 3.84
N PRO A 729 -11.16 38.34 4.89
CA PRO A 729 -10.10 39.26 5.29
C PRO A 729 -8.73 38.59 5.48
N ALA A 730 -8.68 37.43 6.14
CA ALA A 730 -7.44 36.69 6.36
C ALA A 730 -6.83 36.19 5.02
N TYR A 731 -7.67 35.69 4.11
CA TYR A 731 -7.23 35.27 2.77
C TYR A 731 -6.66 36.45 1.97
N ILE A 732 -7.37 37.58 1.94
CA ILE A 732 -6.93 38.82 1.27
C ILE A 732 -5.58 39.26 1.83
N GLN A 733 -5.45 39.34 3.16
CA GLN A 733 -4.23 39.79 3.81
C GLN A 733 -3.03 38.92 3.43
N LYS A 734 -3.21 37.59 3.39
CA LYS A 734 -2.15 36.64 3.03
C LYS A 734 -1.75 36.79 1.55
N SER A 735 -2.73 36.78 0.65
CA SER A 735 -2.46 36.83 -0.80
C SER A 735 -1.93 38.19 -1.24
N GLU A 736 -2.43 39.29 -0.67
CA GLU A 736 -1.97 40.64 -0.97
C GLU A 736 -0.54 40.88 -0.47
N ARG A 737 -0.18 40.35 0.69
CA ARG A 737 1.21 40.37 1.17
C ARG A 737 2.14 39.67 0.19
N ALA A 738 1.81 38.45 -0.22
CA ALA A 738 2.62 37.70 -1.19
C ALA A 738 2.76 38.45 -2.52
N PHE A 739 1.67 39.09 -2.99
CA PHE A 739 1.67 39.94 -4.18
C PHE A 739 2.61 41.14 -4.03
N MET A 740 2.52 41.87 -2.91
CA MET A 740 3.35 43.04 -2.66
C MET A 740 4.83 42.68 -2.49
N ASP A 741 5.12 41.55 -1.86
CA ASP A 741 6.49 41.05 -1.69
C ASP A 741 7.12 40.73 -3.06
N GLN A 742 6.41 40.00 -3.93
CA GLN A 742 6.88 39.71 -5.28
C GLN A 742 7.01 40.99 -6.13
N LEU A 743 6.01 41.88 -6.11
CA LEU A 743 6.00 43.12 -6.87
C LEU A 743 7.17 44.04 -6.48
N THR A 744 7.44 44.16 -5.18
CA THR A 744 8.56 44.97 -4.66
C THR A 744 9.91 44.37 -5.09
N LYS A 745 10.05 43.04 -4.98
CA LYS A 745 11.27 42.32 -5.39
C LYS A 745 11.58 42.50 -6.87
N GLU A 746 10.58 42.37 -7.73
CA GLU A 746 10.73 42.53 -9.17
C GLU A 746 11.02 43.99 -9.58
N ARG A 747 10.38 44.98 -8.94
CA ARG A 747 10.66 46.41 -9.17
C ARG A 747 12.08 46.81 -8.77
N ALA A 748 12.66 46.13 -7.78
CA ALA A 748 14.04 46.33 -7.36
C ALA A 748 15.08 45.58 -8.24
N GLY A 749 14.65 44.89 -9.31
CA GLY A 749 15.53 44.15 -10.22
C GLY A 749 15.91 42.73 -9.74
N GLY A 750 15.31 42.23 -8.66
CA GLY A 750 15.53 40.86 -8.18
C GLY A 750 14.64 39.83 -8.89
N ARG A 751 15.19 38.66 -9.27
CA ARG A 751 14.39 37.51 -9.74
C ARG A 751 13.70 36.81 -8.56
N SER A 752 12.47 36.33 -8.76
CA SER A 752 11.60 35.77 -7.72
C SER A 752 12.04 34.39 -7.20
N ASP A 753 12.90 34.36 -6.18
CA ASP A 753 13.07 33.15 -5.34
C ASP A 753 12.01 33.11 -4.22
N LEU A 754 11.06 32.17 -4.28
CA LEU A 754 10.24 31.75 -3.14
C LEU A 754 10.92 30.53 -2.51
N GLU A 755 11.45 30.69 -1.30
CA GLU A 755 12.45 29.84 -0.65
C GLU A 755 12.04 28.37 -0.38
N THR A 756 12.97 27.47 -0.69
CA THR A 756 13.14 26.14 -0.10
C THR A 756 13.90 26.27 1.23
N GLY A 757 13.35 25.76 2.34
CA GLY A 757 14.08 25.67 3.62
C GLY A 757 15.37 24.85 3.47
N GLY A 758 16.52 25.49 3.69
CA GLY A 758 17.86 24.97 3.37
C GLY A 758 18.56 24.18 4.48
N PRO A 759 19.85 23.81 4.30
CA PRO A 759 20.74 23.42 5.38
C PRO A 759 21.70 24.57 5.81
N VAL A 760 21.93 24.63 7.13
CA VAL A 760 22.79 25.54 7.89
C VAL A 760 24.28 25.45 7.48
N PRO A 761 25.08 26.54 7.61
CA PRO A 761 26.43 26.62 7.05
C PRO A 761 27.47 25.87 7.90
N ARG A 762 28.45 25.24 7.25
CA ARG A 762 29.67 24.78 7.92
C ARG A 762 30.61 25.97 8.15
N VAL A 763 30.92 26.23 9.41
CA VAL A 763 32.09 27.04 9.80
C VAL A 763 33.30 26.10 9.82
N LYS A 764 34.36 26.54 9.13
CA LYS A 764 35.75 26.05 9.00
C LYS A 764 36.07 24.60 9.38
#